data_AF-A0A3M1K838-F1
#
_entry.id   AF-A0A3M1K838-F1
#
_cell.length_a   1.000
_cell.length_b   1.000
_cell.length_c   1.000
_cell.angle_alpha   90.00
_cell.angle_beta   90.00
_cell.angle_gamma   90.00
#
_symmetry.space_group_name_H-M   'P 1'
#
loop_
_entity.id
_entity.type
_entity.pdbx_description
1 polymer ?
#
loop_
_entity_poly.entity_id
_entity_poly.type
_entity_poly.pdbx_seq_one_letter_code
_entity_poly.pdbx_strand_id
1 'polypeptide(L)'
;METSRKLRRGSLRLFLIGALASVAVGAWITRYLDGDFVADSSSSGGQIGAPGTPVIPAAAQAAGADASWLATVQKRLNEQEYQARAAVPAQLVAAAKNGAPGADVLVSRATGKILQSPNRAQNLRTYYFQDRVAVVPRTASSPDWVLQLQTTAAGRENSLSPLPVAQPQRDGNRVSYARAGIEEWFVNDDRGLEQGWTIASRPTGDGDLNIVVEVAGVEVRGTSQGVAFWFDGRPVLEYGKLHAFDADGRTLPASFEVADNRIRVRVDDSGAAYPVVVDPLLTTAAWMAEGNQAGANFGFSVASAGDVNGDGFADVIIGAQGYDGGQTDEGRAYLYLGGPGGLSTVPAWVKEIDSAGATFGSSLDGVGDVNGDGYSDVVISAYGYSNGESGEGGLFLFLGGPSGLSSTPSFSDEGNLSGVRLGMRVGGAGDINGDGYADFVAGEPYLPPNTTGRVRVYYGSPSGVPTVAMLNGDGNSISLFGGSVRGAGDVNGDGYADVLVGAVFYYYTTWSQGAAFLYLGGPGGLSATPVWTRYGVALEDYYGHDVVGAGDVNGDGYGDVMISAVGYDAGGKSWSGHVELFFGSTTGLASTPDWQLDGDLPNIALGACLGGAGDVNGDGYADILIAADGYDNPETDEGRLYLFLGGAAGPATTPDWMVETNQVGAQLGKANACAGAGDVNGDGFDDIIAGAWQYDNGETDEGAAFLYYGGADGLSTVASWSIEGNQVNASMGNAVAGAGDINGDGYADVLVGAKHYDNGETNEGVVFVYAGSVSGVTTTPAALLEVNVANAYFGTSVASAGDVNADGYADVIIGAPGYANSAGAAYVFPGGPGGLSSVPIWTMTGSQNLAYFGGSVAGAGDVNGDGFADIIVGASRNDNGEWDEGSAYLYYGSASGPATSASWMAEGNQDNAYFGQAVAGAGDVDGDGYDDIIIGADGFDTALVDAGAVFLYRGGRQGPNATPDWMATGVTEGERFGLSVAAAGDVDGDGFADIV
;
A
#
# COMPACT_ATOMS: atom_id res chain seq x y z
N MET A 1 64.25 14.91 9.38
CA MET A 1 65.19 13.82 9.04
C MET A 1 65.48 13.04 10.32
N GLU A 2 66.12 11.86 10.20
CA GLU A 2 66.67 11.02 11.28
C GLU A 2 65.70 10.12 12.11
N THR A 3 66.20 8.90 12.38
CA THR A 3 66.00 8.04 13.58
C THR A 3 64.61 7.58 14.09
N SER A 4 64.21 6.39 13.62
CA SER A 4 64.13 5.12 14.40
C SER A 4 62.99 4.76 15.41
N ARG A 5 62.50 3.51 15.24
CA ARG A 5 62.21 2.45 16.24
C ARG A 5 60.95 2.46 17.17
N LYS A 6 60.10 1.43 16.89
CA LYS A 6 59.63 0.33 17.79
C LYS A 6 58.54 0.54 18.90
N LEU A 7 57.44 -0.21 18.69
CA LEU A 7 56.77 -1.19 19.60
C LEU A 7 56.08 -0.77 20.93
N ARG A 8 54.73 -0.89 20.90
CA ARG A 8 53.78 -1.55 21.84
C ARG A 8 53.76 -1.23 23.36
N ARG A 9 52.56 -0.86 23.81
CA ARG A 9 51.86 -1.13 25.11
C ARG A 9 52.54 -0.72 26.44
N GLY A 10 51.87 0.13 27.22
CA GLY A 10 52.17 0.36 28.65
C GLY A 10 51.22 1.38 29.31
N SER A 11 50.52 0.96 30.37
CA SER A 11 49.42 1.70 31.05
C SER A 11 49.87 2.76 32.09
N LEU A 12 48.89 3.40 32.75
CA LEU A 12 48.88 4.13 34.06
C LEU A 12 48.98 5.70 34.13
N ARG A 13 47.81 6.30 34.47
CA ARG A 13 47.50 7.20 35.63
C ARG A 13 48.13 8.62 35.83
N LEU A 14 47.23 9.62 35.94
CA LEU A 14 47.21 10.84 36.80
C LEU A 14 48.33 11.91 36.55
N PHE A 15 48.20 13.22 36.87
CA PHE A 15 47.26 14.09 37.64
C PHE A 15 46.62 15.19 36.72
N LEU A 16 45.48 15.86 36.99
CA LEU A 16 45.14 16.86 38.06
C LEU A 16 46.06 18.13 38.04
N ILE A 17 45.63 19.38 38.29
CA ILE A 17 44.70 19.94 39.31
C ILE A 17 44.02 21.26 38.83
N GLY A 18 42.75 21.50 39.22
CA GLY A 18 42.32 22.81 39.74
C GLY A 18 40.87 23.27 39.45
N ALA A 19 40.07 23.74 40.42
CA ALA A 19 40.20 23.71 41.89
C ALA A 19 38.86 24.00 42.64
N LEU A 20 38.74 23.49 43.87
CA LEU A 20 37.88 23.95 45.00
C LEU A 20 36.33 23.91 44.86
N ALA A 21 35.57 22.91 45.31
CA ALA A 21 35.39 22.31 46.65
C ALA A 21 34.18 22.81 47.49
N SER A 22 33.36 21.83 47.92
CA SER A 22 32.74 21.69 49.27
C SER A 22 31.43 22.40 49.64
N VAL A 23 30.52 21.82 50.46
CA VAL A 23 30.29 20.40 50.89
C VAL A 23 28.83 20.26 51.42
N ALA A 24 28.35 19.01 51.55
CA ALA A 24 27.05 18.53 52.08
C ALA A 24 26.51 19.24 53.37
N VAL A 25 25.23 19.10 53.75
CA VAL A 25 24.62 17.91 54.43
C VAL A 25 23.09 18.06 54.53
N GLY A 26 22.34 16.94 54.53
CA GLY A 26 21.02 16.86 55.19
C GLY A 26 20.00 15.94 54.49
N ALA A 27 19.54 14.88 55.17
CA ALA A 27 18.63 13.88 54.60
C ALA A 27 17.34 13.72 55.43
N TRP A 28 16.20 13.56 54.72
CA TRP A 28 15.02 12.73 55.02
C TRP A 28 14.30 12.82 56.39
N ILE A 29 12.97 12.97 56.36
CA ILE A 29 11.99 12.09 57.06
C ILE A 29 10.56 12.30 56.51
N THR A 30 9.63 11.40 56.86
CA THR A 30 8.49 10.97 56.02
C THR A 30 7.09 11.29 56.59
N ARG A 31 6.09 11.33 55.68
CA ARG A 31 4.68 10.87 55.82
C ARG A 31 3.61 11.75 56.52
N TYR A 32 2.54 11.98 55.75
CA TYR A 32 1.09 11.97 56.09
C TYR A 32 0.51 12.80 57.25
N LEU A 33 -0.53 13.57 56.93
CA LEU A 33 -1.73 13.74 57.75
C LEU A 33 -2.97 13.83 56.84
N ASP A 34 -3.92 12.92 57.02
CA ASP A 34 -5.32 13.09 56.58
C ASP A 34 -6.07 13.99 57.58
N GLY A 35 -7.21 14.55 57.17
CA GLY A 35 -8.08 15.34 58.06
C GLY A 35 -9.40 15.74 57.41
N ASP A 36 -10.50 15.13 57.86
CA ASP A 36 -11.85 15.30 57.31
C ASP A 36 -12.42 16.72 57.42
N PHE A 37 -13.36 17.05 56.52
CA PHE A 37 -14.49 17.91 56.85
C PHE A 37 -15.78 17.45 56.13
N VAL A 38 -16.90 17.44 56.86
CA VAL A 38 -18.21 16.91 56.40
C VAL A 38 -19.33 17.86 56.85
N ALA A 39 -20.38 17.99 56.02
CA ALA A 39 -21.58 18.84 56.21
C ALA A 39 -21.31 20.37 56.16
N ASP A 40 -22.29 21.25 55.90
CA ASP A 40 -23.75 21.10 55.85
C ASP A 40 -24.37 21.85 54.63
N SER A 41 -25.69 22.03 54.63
CA SER A 41 -26.57 22.16 53.47
C SER A 41 -27.26 23.52 53.31
N SER A 42 -27.90 23.72 52.15
CA SER A 42 -28.84 24.80 51.81
C SER A 42 -28.23 26.22 51.62
N SER A 43 -28.84 27.18 50.91
CA SER A 43 -30.19 27.24 50.31
C SER A 43 -30.27 28.18 49.08
N SER A 44 -31.24 27.89 48.21
CA SER A 44 -32.01 28.81 47.34
C SER A 44 -31.33 29.90 46.47
N GLY A 45 -31.59 29.82 45.16
CA GLY A 45 -32.45 30.85 44.52
C GLY A 45 -31.79 31.87 43.58
N GLY A 46 -31.74 31.53 42.28
CA GLY A 46 -31.51 32.46 41.18
C GLY A 46 -32.07 31.90 39.87
N GLN A 47 -32.75 32.71 39.06
CA GLN A 47 -33.42 32.21 37.84
C GLN A 47 -32.42 32.05 36.69
N ILE A 48 -32.37 30.85 36.10
CA ILE A 48 -31.91 30.69 34.71
C ILE A 48 -33.02 31.17 33.78
N GLY A 49 -32.79 32.32 33.15
CA GLY A 49 -33.55 32.72 31.95
C GLY A 49 -33.12 31.86 30.75
N ALA A 50 -33.96 31.83 29.71
CA ALA A 50 -33.62 31.15 28.46
C ALA A 50 -32.31 31.72 27.85
N PRO A 51 -31.48 30.90 27.20
CA PRO A 51 -30.24 31.38 26.58
C PRO A 51 -30.56 32.43 25.51
N GLY A 52 -29.90 33.59 25.61
CA GLY A 52 -29.89 34.56 24.52
C GLY A 52 -29.06 34.04 23.34
N THR A 53 -29.44 34.44 22.13
CA THR A 53 -28.65 34.19 20.91
C THR A 53 -27.21 34.67 21.08
N PRO A 54 -26.19 33.88 20.68
CA PRO A 54 -24.80 34.32 20.66
C PRO A 54 -24.63 35.63 19.87
N VAL A 55 -23.70 36.48 20.32
CA VAL A 55 -23.35 37.73 19.65
C VAL A 55 -22.02 37.53 18.95
N ILE A 56 -22.04 37.60 17.61
CA ILE A 56 -20.84 37.57 16.77
C ILE A 56 -19.94 38.78 17.09
N PRO A 57 -18.61 38.63 17.15
CA PRO A 57 -17.69 39.76 17.32
C PRO A 57 -17.93 40.87 16.28
N ALA A 58 -17.96 42.13 16.73
CA ALA A 58 -18.43 43.28 15.95
C ALA A 58 -17.47 43.77 14.83
N ALA A 59 -16.67 42.87 14.25
CA ALA A 59 -15.70 43.17 13.19
C ALA A 59 -16.20 42.79 11.79
N ALA A 60 -16.91 41.67 11.62
CA ALA A 60 -17.28 41.13 10.30
C ALA A 60 -18.14 42.10 9.45
N GLN A 61 -19.01 42.90 10.08
CA GLN A 61 -19.81 43.91 9.38
C GLN A 61 -19.00 45.07 8.78
N ALA A 62 -17.70 45.20 9.07
CA ALA A 62 -16.84 46.22 8.48
C ALA A 62 -16.39 45.89 7.03
N ALA A 63 -16.53 44.64 6.60
CA ALA A 63 -16.03 44.15 5.30
C ALA A 63 -17.06 44.17 4.16
N GLY A 64 -18.32 44.54 4.42
CA GLY A 64 -19.38 44.60 3.40
C GLY A 64 -20.12 43.28 3.12
N ALA A 65 -19.78 42.21 3.85
CA ALA A 65 -20.48 40.93 3.83
C ALA A 65 -21.98 41.07 4.17
N ASP A 66 -22.82 40.41 3.38
CA ASP A 66 -24.27 40.37 3.49
C ASP A 66 -24.77 39.06 4.14
N ALA A 67 -25.99 39.06 4.69
CA ALA A 67 -26.53 37.90 5.41
C ALA A 67 -26.91 36.71 4.52
N SER A 68 -27.19 36.94 3.23
CA SER A 68 -27.38 35.89 2.23
C SER A 68 -26.06 35.36 1.68
N TRP A 69 -25.02 36.20 1.60
CA TRP A 69 -23.65 35.74 1.31
C TRP A 69 -23.14 34.76 2.38
N LEU A 70 -23.24 35.13 3.67
CA LEU A 70 -22.89 34.22 4.78
C LEU A 70 -23.65 32.88 4.71
N ALA A 71 -24.95 32.94 4.43
CA ALA A 71 -25.79 31.75 4.30
C ALA A 71 -25.48 30.92 3.05
N THR A 72 -24.98 31.53 1.97
CA THR A 72 -24.62 30.83 0.72
C THR A 72 -23.25 30.17 0.85
N VAL A 73 -22.27 30.86 1.41
CA VAL A 73 -20.94 30.30 1.71
C VAL A 73 -21.06 29.13 2.68
N GLN A 74 -21.77 29.31 3.81
CA GLN A 74 -22.00 28.21 4.75
C GLN A 74 -22.83 27.07 4.14
N LYS A 75 -23.73 27.35 3.18
CA LYS A 75 -24.48 26.28 2.49
C LYS A 75 -23.60 25.50 1.52
N ARG A 76 -22.69 26.15 0.78
CA ARG A 76 -21.73 25.48 -0.11
C ARG A 76 -20.72 24.63 0.68
N LEU A 77 -20.18 25.15 1.78
CA LEU A 77 -19.34 24.43 2.76
C LEU A 77 -20.09 23.30 3.51
N ASN A 78 -21.37 23.09 3.21
CA ASN A 78 -22.20 22.00 3.73
C ASN A 78 -22.80 21.14 2.57
N GLU A 79 -22.44 21.39 1.32
CA GLU A 79 -22.98 20.73 0.11
C GLU A 79 -21.89 20.26 -0.87
N GLN A 80 -20.63 20.60 -0.60
CA GLN A 80 -19.44 19.93 -1.11
C GLN A 80 -18.46 19.78 0.07
N GLU A 81 -17.59 18.79 -0.04
CA GLU A 81 -16.64 18.27 0.95
C GLU A 81 -15.68 19.30 1.55
N TYR A 82 -16.08 20.15 2.51
CA TYR A 82 -15.14 20.70 3.50
C TYR A 82 -15.81 21.28 4.76
N GLN A 83 -15.68 20.57 5.89
CA GLN A 83 -16.45 20.83 7.12
C GLN A 83 -15.95 22.03 7.96
N ALA A 84 -16.20 23.24 7.48
CA ALA A 84 -16.09 24.48 8.28
C ALA A 84 -17.17 24.56 9.38
N ARG A 85 -17.14 23.64 10.34
CA ARG A 85 -18.20 23.44 11.36
C ARG A 85 -18.32 24.63 12.30
N ALA A 86 -19.54 25.16 12.37
CA ALA A 86 -19.91 26.23 13.29
C ALA A 86 -19.67 25.82 14.77
N ALA A 87 -19.40 26.81 15.61
CA ALA A 87 -18.83 26.64 16.95
C ALA A 87 -19.46 25.51 17.81
N VAL A 88 -18.57 24.64 18.31
CA VAL A 88 -18.81 23.50 19.21
C VAL A 88 -20.00 23.71 20.15
N PRO A 89 -21.04 22.84 20.09
CA PRO A 89 -22.23 22.93 20.95
C PRO A 89 -21.90 23.09 22.43
N ALA A 90 -22.65 23.94 23.13
CA ALA A 90 -22.42 24.26 24.55
C ALA A 90 -22.47 23.05 25.50
N GLN A 91 -23.02 21.90 25.04
CA GLN A 91 -23.01 20.62 25.76
C GLN A 91 -21.62 19.95 25.73
N LEU A 92 -20.87 20.02 24.62
CA LEU A 92 -19.50 19.52 24.54
C LEU A 92 -18.53 20.37 25.38
N VAL A 93 -18.76 21.69 25.45
CA VAL A 93 -18.02 22.59 26.37
C VAL A 93 -18.25 22.22 27.85
N ALA A 94 -19.34 21.52 28.19
CA ALA A 94 -19.55 20.93 29.51
C ALA A 94 -18.90 19.54 29.63
N ALA A 95 -18.92 18.71 28.58
CA ALA A 95 -18.29 17.40 28.54
C ALA A 95 -16.75 17.45 28.66
N ALA A 96 -16.11 18.50 28.11
CA ALA A 96 -14.66 18.74 28.19
C ALA A 96 -14.10 18.93 29.62
N LYS A 97 -14.94 18.88 30.67
CA LYS A 97 -14.51 18.82 32.08
C LYS A 97 -14.46 17.40 32.66
N ASN A 98 -14.98 16.42 31.92
CA ASN A 98 -15.17 15.04 32.37
C ASN A 98 -14.41 14.01 31.53
N GLY A 99 -13.84 14.40 30.38
CA GLY A 99 -13.04 13.51 29.51
C GLY A 99 -13.91 12.65 28.60
N ALA A 100 -14.37 13.23 27.49
CA ALA A 100 -15.12 12.54 26.43
C ALA A 100 -14.49 12.86 25.06
N PRO A 101 -14.77 12.07 24.00
CA PRO A 101 -14.26 12.30 22.65
C PRO A 101 -14.56 13.70 22.07
N GLY A 102 -13.79 14.12 21.06
CA GLY A 102 -13.88 15.46 20.46
C GLY A 102 -13.33 16.60 21.33
N ALA A 103 -12.61 16.29 22.42
CA ALA A 103 -11.93 17.28 23.26
C ALA A 103 -10.53 17.67 22.73
N ASP A 104 -10.00 16.92 21.76
CA ASP A 104 -8.56 16.77 21.56
C ASP A 104 -7.97 17.50 20.34
N VAL A 105 -8.81 17.95 19.41
CA VAL A 105 -8.44 18.96 18.40
C VAL A 105 -8.62 20.41 18.91
N LEU A 106 -9.23 20.58 20.09
CA LEU A 106 -9.71 21.89 20.54
C LEU A 106 -8.60 22.88 20.88
N VAL A 107 -8.64 24.06 20.24
CA VAL A 107 -7.75 25.19 20.56
C VAL A 107 -7.84 25.54 22.06
N SER A 108 -6.79 25.24 22.81
CA SER A 108 -6.67 25.42 24.26
C SER A 108 -5.60 26.47 24.61
N ARG A 109 -5.17 26.54 25.87
CA ARG A 109 -4.03 27.39 26.28
C ARG A 109 -2.99 26.59 27.05
N ALA A 110 -1.80 26.53 26.48
CA ALA A 110 -0.61 26.01 27.16
C ALA A 110 -0.29 26.84 28.41
N THR A 111 0.38 26.21 29.38
CA THR A 111 0.61 26.61 30.78
C THR A 111 0.86 28.10 31.04
N GLY A 112 -0.20 28.91 31.00
CA GLY A 112 -0.23 30.30 31.45
C GLY A 112 -0.28 31.42 30.40
N LYS A 113 -0.29 31.16 29.07
CA LYS A 113 -0.61 32.23 28.06
C LYS A 113 -0.93 31.81 26.63
N ILE A 114 -0.07 31.03 25.97
CA ILE A 114 -0.07 30.84 24.51
C ILE A 114 -1.30 30.01 24.07
N LEU A 115 -1.87 30.31 22.90
CA LEU A 115 -2.90 29.47 22.26
C LEU A 115 -2.21 28.27 21.62
N GLN A 116 -2.77 27.07 21.81
CA GLN A 116 -2.32 25.85 21.16
C GLN A 116 -3.53 25.08 20.63
N SER A 117 -3.37 24.21 19.65
CA SER A 117 -4.26 23.07 19.44
C SER A 117 -3.41 21.80 19.46
N PRO A 118 -3.78 20.76 20.22
CA PRO A 118 -3.35 19.42 19.89
C PRO A 118 -4.07 18.96 18.62
N ASN A 119 -3.50 18.00 17.91
CA ASN A 119 -4.20 17.10 17.01
C ASN A 119 -3.78 15.67 17.40
N ARG A 120 -4.74 14.74 17.53
CA ARG A 120 -4.44 13.40 18.06
C ARG A 120 -4.16 12.38 16.97
N ALA A 121 -5.06 12.25 16.00
CA ALA A 121 -4.89 11.44 14.80
C ALA A 121 -3.52 11.77 14.18
N GLN A 122 -3.39 13.02 13.75
CA GLN A 122 -2.20 13.52 13.05
C GLN A 122 -0.97 13.73 13.97
N ASN A 123 -1.04 13.32 15.25
CA ASN A 123 0.02 13.47 16.25
C ASN A 123 0.62 14.90 16.43
N LEU A 124 -0.06 15.96 16.00
CA LEU A 124 0.49 17.34 16.03
C LEU A 124 0.22 18.09 17.34
N ARG A 125 1.02 19.12 17.60
CA ARG A 125 0.66 20.25 18.45
C ARG A 125 1.07 21.57 17.83
N THR A 126 0.06 22.33 17.44
CA THR A 126 0.20 23.67 16.87
C THR A 126 0.21 24.71 17.97
N TYR A 127 1.12 25.68 17.89
CA TYR A 127 1.24 26.82 18.79
C TYR A 127 1.15 28.14 18.01
N TYR A 128 0.21 28.98 18.41
CA TYR A 128 -0.12 30.22 17.71
C TYR A 128 0.57 31.42 18.39
N PHE A 129 1.63 31.95 17.76
CA PHE A 129 2.33 33.16 18.17
C PHE A 129 1.80 34.39 17.41
N GLN A 130 2.42 35.56 17.56
CA GLN A 130 1.95 36.81 16.92
C GLN A 130 2.57 37.04 15.53
N ASP A 131 3.76 36.48 15.34
CA ASP A 131 4.55 36.52 14.13
C ASP A 131 4.25 35.31 13.24
N ARG A 132 4.26 34.11 13.84
CA ARG A 132 4.19 32.81 13.16
C ARG A 132 3.28 31.80 13.86
N VAL A 133 2.99 30.72 13.16
CA VAL A 133 2.52 29.46 13.75
C VAL A 133 3.70 28.51 13.86
N ALA A 134 3.75 27.68 14.90
CA ALA A 134 4.74 26.61 15.02
C ALA A 134 4.05 25.27 15.26
N VAL A 135 4.43 24.24 14.51
CA VAL A 135 3.91 22.88 14.61
C VAL A 135 5.04 21.96 15.09
N VAL A 136 4.72 21.04 16.00
CA VAL A 136 5.64 20.05 16.59
C VAL A 136 4.91 18.72 16.86
N PRO A 137 5.62 17.61 17.09
CA PRO A 137 5.02 16.39 17.62
C PRO A 137 4.34 16.60 18.99
N ARG A 138 3.14 16.02 19.16
CA ARG A 138 2.27 16.17 20.34
C ARG A 138 2.81 15.48 21.59
N THR A 139 3.40 14.31 21.40
CA THR A 139 3.83 13.38 22.46
C THR A 139 5.25 13.66 22.96
N ALA A 140 6.11 14.21 22.10
CA ALA A 140 7.51 14.48 22.40
C ALA A 140 7.68 15.49 23.55
N SER A 141 8.30 15.05 24.65
CA SER A 141 8.64 15.92 25.79
C SER A 141 9.77 16.92 25.49
N SER A 142 10.54 16.63 24.44
CA SER A 142 11.39 17.55 23.68
C SER A 142 11.14 17.22 22.21
N PRO A 143 10.43 18.05 21.43
CA PRO A 143 10.21 17.77 20.02
C PRO A 143 11.50 17.97 19.24
N ASP A 144 11.86 17.00 18.41
CA ASP A 144 13.11 17.01 17.66
C ASP A 144 13.05 18.03 16.50
N TRP A 145 11.90 18.08 15.81
CA TRP A 145 11.60 19.07 14.77
C TRP A 145 10.59 20.14 15.21
N VAL A 146 10.67 21.32 14.57
CA VAL A 146 9.71 22.43 14.77
C VAL A 146 9.50 23.16 13.45
N LEU A 147 8.42 22.84 12.72
CA LEU A 147 7.98 23.65 11.58
C LEU A 147 7.52 25.01 12.11
N GLN A 148 7.96 26.09 11.48
CA GLN A 148 7.47 27.45 11.71
C GLN A 148 7.00 28.08 10.40
N LEU A 149 5.72 28.43 10.35
CA LEU A 149 5.03 29.01 9.20
C LEU A 149 4.74 30.49 9.48
N GLN A 150 5.15 31.37 8.56
CA GLN A 150 4.87 32.80 8.66
C GLN A 150 4.46 33.38 7.30
N THR A 151 3.17 33.69 7.11
CA THR A 151 2.74 34.47 5.94
C THR A 151 3.31 35.89 6.02
N THR A 152 4.29 36.21 5.16
CA THR A 152 5.05 37.47 5.21
C THR A 152 4.56 38.51 4.22
N ALA A 153 4.01 38.11 3.08
CA ALA A 153 3.56 39.03 2.04
C ALA A 153 2.40 38.44 1.22
N ALA A 154 1.60 39.32 0.62
CA ALA A 154 0.62 38.95 -0.39
C ALA A 154 0.36 40.11 -1.35
N GLY A 155 -0.15 39.83 -2.54
CA GLY A 155 -0.44 40.85 -3.55
C GLY A 155 -0.46 40.26 -4.96
N ARG A 156 0.05 41.03 -5.93
CA ARG A 156 0.35 40.53 -7.28
C ARG A 156 1.84 40.22 -7.36
N GLU A 157 2.23 39.36 -8.29
CA GLU A 157 3.62 38.96 -8.58
C GLU A 157 4.62 40.14 -8.48
N ASN A 158 4.29 41.28 -9.12
CA ASN A 158 5.13 42.47 -9.20
C ASN A 158 4.74 43.60 -8.20
N SER A 159 3.83 43.35 -7.25
CA SER A 159 3.38 44.32 -6.24
C SER A 159 3.09 43.70 -4.84
N LEU A 160 3.77 42.60 -4.50
CA LEU A 160 3.71 41.96 -3.18
C LEU A 160 3.86 42.98 -2.03
N SER A 161 2.89 42.98 -1.13
CA SER A 161 2.81 43.88 0.02
C SER A 161 3.11 43.11 1.32
N PRO A 162 4.08 43.55 2.14
CA PRO A 162 4.38 42.90 3.41
C PRO A 162 3.21 42.95 4.39
N LEU A 163 2.91 41.82 5.01
CA LEU A 163 1.85 41.69 6.01
C LEU A 163 2.41 41.91 7.43
N PRO A 164 1.71 42.67 8.30
CA PRO A 164 2.13 42.86 9.68
C PRO A 164 1.87 41.62 10.54
N VAL A 165 2.62 41.51 11.64
CA VAL A 165 2.33 40.60 12.76
C VAL A 165 0.97 40.94 13.39
N ALA A 166 0.20 39.93 13.78
CA ALA A 166 -1.17 40.08 14.28
C ALA A 166 -1.40 39.23 15.55
N GLN A 167 -2.37 39.60 16.38
CA GLN A 167 -2.73 38.77 17.54
C GLN A 167 -3.61 37.62 17.08
N PRO A 168 -3.27 36.34 17.37
CA PRO A 168 -4.16 35.21 17.09
C PRO A 168 -5.45 35.34 17.91
N GLN A 169 -6.59 35.34 17.22
CA GLN A 169 -7.92 35.40 17.80
C GLN A 169 -8.60 34.04 17.63
N ARG A 170 -8.90 33.38 18.75
CA ARG A 170 -9.68 32.13 18.74
C ARG A 170 -11.17 32.44 18.68
N ASP A 171 -11.89 31.84 17.74
CA ASP A 171 -13.34 31.63 17.82
C ASP A 171 -13.67 30.16 17.55
N GLY A 172 -14.50 29.54 18.40
CA GLY A 172 -14.76 28.10 18.33
C GLY A 172 -13.48 27.26 18.33
N ASN A 173 -13.17 26.64 17.20
CA ASN A 173 -11.93 25.89 16.95
C ASN A 173 -10.98 26.54 15.92
N ARG A 174 -11.35 27.71 15.39
CA ARG A 174 -10.57 28.48 14.41
C ARG A 174 -9.66 29.49 15.11
N VAL A 175 -8.45 29.71 14.59
CA VAL A 175 -7.54 30.77 15.01
C VAL A 175 -7.28 31.72 13.85
N SER A 176 -7.84 32.93 13.93
CA SER A 176 -7.72 33.95 12.89
C SER A 176 -6.66 35.01 13.22
N TYR A 177 -5.95 35.43 12.18
CA TYR A 177 -4.97 36.51 12.12
C TYR A 177 -5.49 37.59 11.17
N ALA A 178 -6.13 38.62 11.74
CA ALA A 178 -6.56 39.80 10.99
C ALA A 178 -5.34 40.63 10.55
N ARG A 179 -4.88 40.43 9.31
CA ARG A 179 -3.74 41.14 8.69
C ARG A 179 -4.26 42.23 7.72
N ALA A 180 -3.34 42.92 7.05
CA ALA A 180 -3.68 44.12 6.28
C ALA A 180 -4.34 43.79 4.92
N GLY A 181 -5.66 43.56 4.92
CA GLY A 181 -6.47 43.26 3.72
C GLY A 181 -6.72 41.76 3.47
N ILE A 182 -6.17 40.90 4.33
CA ILE A 182 -6.33 39.45 4.33
C ILE A 182 -6.58 38.99 5.76
N GLU A 183 -7.54 38.09 5.94
CA GLU A 183 -7.62 37.24 7.13
C GLU A 183 -6.89 35.94 6.81
N GLU A 184 -5.74 35.72 7.43
CA GLU A 184 -5.13 34.39 7.53
C GLU A 184 -5.83 33.67 8.69
N TRP A 185 -6.09 32.38 8.58
CA TRP A 185 -6.78 31.62 9.60
C TRP A 185 -6.38 30.15 9.57
N PHE A 186 -6.53 29.51 10.72
CA PHE A 186 -6.21 28.10 10.90
C PHE A 186 -7.40 27.38 11.51
N VAL A 187 -7.72 26.20 10.98
CA VAL A 187 -8.61 25.23 11.63
C VAL A 187 -7.77 23.98 11.89
N ASN A 188 -7.95 23.39 13.06
CA ASN A 188 -7.28 22.17 13.46
C ASN A 188 -8.39 21.17 13.71
N ASP A 189 -8.67 20.29 12.76
CA ASP A 189 -9.62 19.18 12.89
C ASP A 189 -8.88 17.87 12.67
N ASP A 190 -9.59 16.75 12.75
CA ASP A 190 -8.94 15.44 12.86
C ASP A 190 -8.12 15.07 11.60
N ARG A 191 -8.42 15.70 10.44
CA ARG A 191 -7.68 15.60 9.17
C ARG A 191 -6.35 16.37 9.12
N GLY A 192 -6.08 17.31 10.04
CA GLY A 192 -4.85 18.12 9.96
C GLY A 192 -4.90 19.52 10.59
N LEU A 193 -4.03 20.40 10.09
CA LEU A 193 -4.04 21.84 10.34
C LEU A 193 -4.25 22.59 9.03
N GLU A 194 -5.50 22.88 8.70
CA GLU A 194 -5.87 23.77 7.59
C GLU A 194 -5.26 25.16 7.82
N GLN A 195 -4.61 25.73 6.79
CA GLN A 195 -4.15 27.12 6.78
C GLN A 195 -4.79 27.87 5.61
N GLY A 196 -5.90 28.54 5.89
CA GLY A 196 -6.63 29.32 4.91
C GLY A 196 -6.31 30.83 4.91
N TRP A 197 -6.55 31.46 3.77
CA TRP A 197 -6.54 32.91 3.61
C TRP A 197 -7.83 33.38 2.94
N THR A 198 -8.49 34.36 3.55
CA THR A 198 -9.62 35.07 2.94
C THR A 198 -9.16 36.46 2.53
N ILE A 199 -9.01 36.67 1.22
CA ILE A 199 -8.55 37.92 0.62
C ILE A 199 -9.78 38.79 0.34
N ALA A 200 -9.92 39.90 1.08
CA ALA A 200 -11.17 40.66 1.10
C ALA A 200 -11.48 41.44 -0.20
N SER A 201 -10.45 41.77 -1.00
CA SER A 201 -10.60 42.55 -2.23
C SER A 201 -9.39 42.40 -3.16
N ARG A 202 -9.62 42.45 -4.48
CA ARG A 202 -8.59 42.31 -5.53
C ARG A 202 -7.35 43.21 -5.29
N PRO A 203 -6.16 42.63 -5.04
CA PRO A 203 -4.93 43.41 -4.85
C PRO A 203 -4.51 44.18 -6.12
N THR A 204 -3.95 45.38 -5.94
CA THR A 204 -3.59 46.30 -7.04
C THR A 204 -2.30 45.91 -7.75
N GLY A 205 -2.39 45.64 -9.06
CA GLY A 205 -1.29 45.33 -9.96
C GLY A 205 -1.75 44.35 -11.04
N ASP A 206 -0.81 43.90 -11.87
CA ASP A 206 -1.02 42.92 -12.94
C ASP A 206 -0.32 41.58 -12.59
N GLY A 207 -0.75 40.47 -13.20
CA GLY A 207 -0.33 39.10 -12.86
C GLY A 207 -1.23 38.43 -11.82
N ASP A 208 -0.96 37.17 -11.48
CA ASP A 208 -1.75 36.35 -10.56
C ASP A 208 -1.84 36.88 -9.13
N LEU A 209 -2.83 36.42 -8.37
CA LEU A 209 -2.85 36.57 -6.91
C LEU A 209 -1.72 35.71 -6.33
N ASN A 210 -0.92 36.30 -5.44
CA ASN A 210 0.23 35.64 -4.81
C ASN A 210 0.16 35.81 -3.29
N ILE A 211 0.41 34.71 -2.56
CA ILE A 211 0.56 34.65 -1.10
C ILE A 211 1.93 34.04 -0.80
N VAL A 212 2.71 34.61 0.13
CA VAL A 212 4.07 34.15 0.44
C VAL A 212 4.18 33.77 1.91
N VAL A 213 4.56 32.52 2.17
CA VAL A 213 4.86 31.95 3.48
C VAL A 213 6.36 31.71 3.59
N GLU A 214 7.01 32.29 4.59
CA GLU A 214 8.39 31.93 4.96
C GLU A 214 8.37 30.75 5.93
N VAL A 215 9.29 29.81 5.71
CA VAL A 215 9.40 28.53 6.41
C VAL A 215 10.70 28.49 7.20
N ALA A 216 10.65 28.03 8.45
CA ALA A 216 11.83 27.90 9.30
C ALA A 216 11.76 26.68 10.23
N GLY A 217 12.94 26.16 10.61
CA GLY A 217 13.08 24.99 11.47
C GLY A 217 12.99 23.64 10.75
N VAL A 218 12.69 23.67 9.44
CA VAL A 218 12.66 22.54 8.49
C VAL A 218 13.21 23.02 7.13
N GLU A 219 13.62 22.09 6.29
CA GLU A 219 13.78 22.28 4.84
C GLU A 219 12.40 22.18 4.15
N VAL A 220 12.27 22.69 2.92
CA VAL A 220 11.00 22.63 2.18
C VAL A 220 11.24 22.31 0.70
N ARG A 221 10.44 21.37 0.17
CA ARG A 221 10.49 20.85 -1.20
C ARG A 221 9.05 20.77 -1.73
N GLY A 222 8.81 20.87 -3.04
CA GLY A 222 7.44 20.78 -3.55
C GLY A 222 7.31 21.01 -5.05
N THR A 223 6.17 20.56 -5.58
CA THR A 223 5.80 20.63 -7.00
C THR A 223 4.87 21.83 -7.25
N SER A 224 4.02 21.76 -8.28
CA SER A 224 2.92 22.71 -8.45
C SER A 224 1.68 22.37 -7.60
N GLN A 225 1.54 21.13 -7.14
CA GLN A 225 0.34 20.60 -6.46
C GLN A 225 0.51 20.45 -4.94
N GLY A 226 1.71 20.11 -4.45
CA GLY A 226 1.98 19.89 -3.03
C GLY A 226 3.36 20.38 -2.56
N VAL A 227 3.52 20.51 -1.25
CA VAL A 227 4.78 20.93 -0.60
C VAL A 227 5.05 20.11 0.67
N ALA A 228 6.19 19.44 0.71
CA ALA A 228 6.65 18.66 1.86
C ALA A 228 7.66 19.44 2.73
N PHE A 229 7.56 19.26 4.05
CA PHE A 229 8.45 19.83 5.06
C PHE A 229 9.38 18.76 5.64
N TRP A 230 10.69 19.04 5.66
CA TRP A 230 11.71 18.04 5.91
C TRP A 230 12.56 18.37 7.14
N PHE A 231 12.84 17.37 7.98
CA PHE A 231 13.76 17.51 9.11
C PHE A 231 14.69 16.31 9.24
N ASP A 232 15.98 16.60 9.36
CA ASP A 232 17.07 15.62 9.55
C ASP A 232 17.07 14.47 8.53
N GLY A 233 16.70 14.77 7.27
CA GLY A 233 16.78 13.84 6.14
C GLY A 233 15.43 13.34 5.61
N ARG A 234 14.37 13.34 6.44
CA ARG A 234 13.03 12.79 6.10
C ARG A 234 11.94 13.86 6.02
N PRO A 235 10.82 13.63 5.30
CA PRO A 235 9.59 14.40 5.49
C PRO A 235 9.06 14.25 6.92
N VAL A 236 8.36 15.27 7.42
CA VAL A 236 7.73 15.26 8.75
C VAL A 236 6.31 15.85 8.80
N LEU A 237 5.90 16.53 7.73
CA LEU A 237 4.61 17.18 7.51
C LEU A 237 4.49 17.49 6.02
N GLU A 238 3.28 17.48 5.49
CA GLU A 238 3.02 17.95 4.13
C GLU A 238 1.90 18.97 4.04
N TYR A 239 1.83 19.66 2.90
CA TYR A 239 0.98 20.82 2.66
C TYR A 239 0.39 20.72 1.26
N GLY A 240 -0.84 20.23 1.18
CA GLY A 240 -1.53 19.82 -0.03
C GLY A 240 -3.00 20.23 -0.03
N LYS A 241 -3.81 19.48 -0.80
CA LYS A 241 -5.26 19.69 -1.02
C LYS A 241 -5.59 21.19 -1.23
N LEU A 242 -4.82 21.85 -2.11
CA LEU A 242 -4.84 23.30 -2.34
C LEU A 242 -6.06 23.71 -3.18
N HIS A 243 -7.12 24.16 -2.52
CA HIS A 243 -8.25 24.78 -3.18
C HIS A 243 -8.14 26.31 -3.21
N ALA A 244 -8.81 26.91 -4.20
CA ALA A 244 -9.03 28.34 -4.28
C ALA A 244 -10.37 28.63 -4.96
N PHE A 245 -11.20 29.47 -4.35
CA PHE A 245 -12.52 29.80 -4.88
C PHE A 245 -12.92 31.26 -4.65
N ASP A 246 -13.77 31.75 -5.54
CA ASP A 246 -14.24 33.13 -5.58
C ASP A 246 -15.60 33.32 -4.87
N ALA A 247 -16.04 34.57 -4.72
CA ALA A 247 -17.26 34.91 -3.98
C ALA A 247 -18.58 34.43 -4.62
N ASP A 248 -18.57 34.04 -5.90
CA ASP A 248 -19.70 33.42 -6.60
C ASP A 248 -19.64 31.88 -6.50
N GLY A 249 -18.56 31.33 -5.92
CA GLY A 249 -18.29 29.90 -5.79
C GLY A 249 -17.59 29.29 -7.00
N ARG A 250 -16.86 30.08 -7.80
CA ARG A 250 -16.06 29.59 -8.92
C ARG A 250 -14.70 29.11 -8.44
N THR A 251 -14.36 27.85 -8.69
CA THR A 251 -13.00 27.33 -8.52
C THR A 251 -12.02 28.10 -9.41
N LEU A 252 -10.87 28.45 -8.85
CA LEU A 252 -9.79 29.19 -9.49
C LEU A 252 -8.57 28.27 -9.61
N PRO A 253 -7.87 28.22 -10.77
CA PRO A 253 -6.61 27.50 -10.87
C PRO A 253 -5.60 28.03 -9.85
N ALA A 254 -5.05 27.14 -9.03
CA ALA A 254 -4.07 27.45 -8.00
C ALA A 254 -2.84 26.55 -8.16
N SER A 255 -1.70 27.00 -7.67
CA SER A 255 -0.47 26.19 -7.63
C SER A 255 0.49 26.69 -6.55
N PHE A 256 1.38 25.80 -6.10
CA PHE A 256 2.55 26.17 -5.32
C PHE A 256 3.75 26.54 -6.22
N GLU A 257 4.66 27.33 -5.66
CA GLU A 257 6.02 27.58 -6.15
C GLU A 257 6.97 27.61 -4.94
N VAL A 258 8.03 26.79 -4.94
CA VAL A 258 8.98 26.67 -3.81
C VAL A 258 10.35 27.26 -4.16
N ALA A 259 10.86 28.19 -3.33
CA ALA A 259 12.23 28.74 -3.45
C ALA A 259 12.72 29.41 -2.14
N ASP A 260 14.01 29.31 -1.82
CA ASP A 260 14.68 29.97 -0.68
C ASP A 260 13.96 29.79 0.68
N ASN A 261 13.50 28.58 1.01
CA ASN A 261 12.63 28.30 2.17
C ASN A 261 11.37 29.19 2.23
N ARG A 262 10.80 29.50 1.07
CA ARG A 262 9.47 30.12 0.94
C ARG A 262 8.56 29.26 0.08
N ILE A 263 7.31 29.22 0.50
CA ILE A 263 6.19 28.73 -0.31
C ILE A 263 5.49 29.97 -0.85
N ARG A 264 5.30 30.03 -2.17
CA ARG A 264 4.40 30.95 -2.83
C ARG A 264 3.17 30.16 -3.27
N VAL A 265 1.99 30.61 -2.86
CA VAL A 265 0.72 30.15 -3.43
C VAL A 265 0.33 31.14 -4.52
N ARG A 266 0.19 30.66 -5.75
CA ARG A 266 -0.21 31.41 -6.95
C ARG A 266 -1.64 31.01 -7.32
N VAL A 267 -2.49 32.00 -7.63
CA VAL A 267 -3.90 31.76 -8.00
C VAL A 267 -4.30 32.63 -9.20
N ASP A 268 -4.80 31.99 -10.26
CA ASP A 268 -5.41 32.67 -11.40
C ASP A 268 -6.82 33.14 -11.03
N ASP A 269 -6.86 34.29 -10.37
CA ASP A 269 -8.08 35.01 -10.04
C ASP A 269 -8.68 35.76 -11.25
N SER A 270 -8.36 35.41 -12.49
CA SER A 270 -8.94 36.08 -13.67
C SER A 270 -10.47 35.99 -13.66
N GLY A 271 -11.12 37.16 -13.82
CA GLY A 271 -12.57 37.30 -13.70
C GLY A 271 -13.17 37.14 -12.29
N ALA A 272 -12.41 36.63 -11.30
CA ALA A 272 -12.90 36.24 -9.98
C ALA A 272 -13.64 37.36 -9.21
N ALA A 273 -14.78 37.00 -8.62
CA ALA A 273 -15.51 37.80 -7.66
C ALA A 273 -14.84 37.76 -6.27
N TYR A 274 -14.82 38.89 -5.55
CA TYR A 274 -14.14 38.99 -4.25
C TYR A 274 -15.14 39.07 -3.08
N PRO A 275 -14.86 38.45 -1.91
CA PRO A 275 -13.59 37.84 -1.48
C PRO A 275 -13.21 36.54 -2.21
N VAL A 276 -11.91 36.27 -2.26
CA VAL A 276 -11.36 34.96 -2.69
C VAL A 276 -10.87 34.23 -1.44
N VAL A 277 -11.09 32.92 -1.38
CA VAL A 277 -10.53 32.01 -0.37
C VAL A 277 -9.48 31.12 -1.03
N VAL A 278 -8.45 30.75 -0.26
CA VAL A 278 -7.38 29.83 -0.61
C VAL A 278 -7.03 29.03 0.64
N ASP A 279 -7.13 27.70 0.61
CA ASP A 279 -7.21 26.86 1.82
C ASP A 279 -6.54 25.47 1.67
N PRO A 280 -5.18 25.42 1.60
CA PRO A 280 -4.44 24.16 1.73
C PRO A 280 -4.48 23.57 3.15
N LEU A 281 -4.34 22.24 3.20
CA LEU A 281 -4.32 21.43 4.42
C LEU A 281 -2.89 20.99 4.76
N LEU A 282 -2.55 20.96 6.06
CA LEU A 282 -1.27 20.47 6.59
C LEU A 282 -1.47 19.14 7.32
N THR A 283 -0.90 18.04 6.83
CA THR A 283 -1.26 16.68 7.27
C THR A 283 -0.09 15.81 7.70
N THR A 284 -0.48 14.73 8.37
CA THR A 284 0.03 13.38 8.17
C THR A 284 -1.04 12.55 7.37
N ALA A 285 -1.60 11.42 7.86
CA ALA A 285 -1.46 10.17 7.08
C ALA A 285 -2.10 8.83 7.64
N ALA A 286 -1.43 7.63 7.50
CA ALA A 286 -1.71 6.31 8.15
C ALA A 286 -0.55 5.36 8.70
N TRP A 287 0.54 4.88 8.01
CA TRP A 287 1.37 3.67 8.47
C TRP A 287 2.76 3.39 7.77
N MET A 288 3.55 2.34 8.14
CA MET A 288 4.87 1.85 7.62
C MET A 288 5.63 0.79 8.50
N ALA A 289 6.00 -0.46 8.17
CA ALA A 289 6.99 -1.28 8.92
C ALA A 289 8.41 -1.37 8.28
N GLU A 290 9.29 -2.20 8.84
CA GLU A 290 10.56 -2.70 8.25
C GLU A 290 10.84 -4.16 8.68
N GLY A 291 11.95 -4.73 8.20
CA GLY A 291 12.47 -6.06 8.58
C GLY A 291 13.58 -6.59 7.66
N ASN A 292 14.43 -7.57 8.05
CA ASN A 292 15.10 -7.58 9.36
C ASN A 292 16.63 -7.87 9.43
N GLN A 293 17.39 -8.44 8.44
CA GLN A 293 18.90 -8.38 8.17
C GLN A 293 19.19 -8.93 6.75
N ALA A 294 20.36 -8.59 6.15
CA ALA A 294 21.33 -9.33 5.28
C ALA A 294 21.38 -9.28 3.73
N GLY A 295 21.11 -8.16 3.04
CA GLY A 295 21.12 -8.15 1.56
C GLY A 295 19.93 -8.96 1.07
N ALA A 296 18.82 -8.67 1.73
CA ALA A 296 17.83 -9.60 2.21
C ALA A 296 16.45 -9.32 1.73
N ASN A 297 16.34 -8.25 0.97
CA ASN A 297 15.24 -7.82 0.20
C ASN A 297 13.88 -8.29 0.77
N PHE A 298 13.68 -8.03 2.08
CA PHE A 298 12.44 -8.24 2.81
C PHE A 298 11.33 -7.53 2.03
N GLY A 299 10.07 -7.91 2.08
CA GLY A 299 9.09 -7.41 1.14
C GLY A 299 9.19 -8.06 -0.25
N PHE A 300 9.69 -9.28 -0.38
CA PHE A 300 9.38 -10.13 -1.53
C PHE A 300 7.96 -10.85 -1.42
N SER A 301 6.77 -10.24 -1.07
CA SER A 301 5.33 -10.79 -1.26
C SER A 301 3.97 -9.99 -1.08
N VAL A 302 2.90 -10.02 -1.97
CA VAL A 302 1.64 -9.14 -2.05
C VAL A 302 0.15 -9.68 -2.22
N ALA A 303 -0.92 -8.98 -1.70
CA ALA A 303 -2.45 -8.96 -1.83
C ALA A 303 -3.67 -9.41 -0.88
N SER A 304 -4.89 -8.78 -1.07
CA SER A 304 -6.35 -8.76 -0.53
C SER A 304 -6.98 -9.93 0.28
N ALA A 305 -8.28 -9.92 0.70
CA ALA A 305 -9.08 -11.14 1.04
C ALA A 305 -10.63 -11.12 1.08
N GLY A 306 -11.17 -10.84 2.28
CA GLY A 306 -12.19 -11.67 2.96
C GLY A 306 -11.81 -12.02 4.42
N ASP A 307 -12.78 -12.28 5.30
CA ASP A 307 -12.70 -12.09 6.77
C ASP A 307 -12.22 -13.31 7.63
N VAL A 308 -10.97 -13.29 8.17
CA VAL A 308 -10.24 -13.97 9.34
C VAL A 308 -11.19 -14.63 10.32
N ASN A 309 -12.19 -13.93 10.81
CA ASN A 309 -12.89 -14.36 12.01
C ASN A 309 -14.39 -14.12 11.97
N GLY A 310 -14.96 -13.81 10.81
CA GLY A 310 -16.39 -13.60 10.67
C GLY A 310 -16.91 -12.61 11.70
N ASP A 311 -16.07 -11.66 12.11
CA ASP A 311 -16.43 -10.59 13.03
C ASP A 311 -16.54 -9.22 12.34
N GLY A 312 -16.11 -9.14 11.07
CA GLY A 312 -16.85 -8.45 10.01
C GLY A 312 -16.04 -8.01 8.79
N PHE A 313 -14.70 -8.07 8.87
CA PHE A 313 -13.78 -7.36 7.98
C PHE A 313 -12.38 -8.10 7.95
N ALA A 314 -11.45 -7.78 7.03
CA ALA A 314 -10.62 -8.71 6.23
C ALA A 314 -9.05 -8.55 5.87
N ASP A 315 -8.12 -8.48 6.85
CA ASP A 315 -6.59 -8.46 6.89
C ASP A 315 -5.73 -7.65 5.94
N VAL A 316 -4.41 -7.49 6.23
CA VAL A 316 -3.32 -7.16 5.26
C VAL A 316 -1.91 -7.63 5.68
N ILE A 317 -1.07 -8.12 4.73
CA ILE A 317 -0.01 -9.12 4.95
C ILE A 317 1.29 -9.03 3.92
N ILE A 318 2.61 -9.36 4.17
CA ILE A 318 3.93 -9.05 3.42
C ILE A 318 5.01 -10.16 3.59
N GLY A 319 5.75 -10.66 2.59
CA GLY A 319 6.89 -11.64 2.75
C GLY A 319 8.23 -11.31 2.06
N ALA A 320 9.26 -12.20 2.01
CA ALA A 320 10.47 -12.15 1.12
C ALA A 320 11.48 -13.33 0.76
N GLN A 321 12.35 -13.27 -0.28
CA GLN A 321 13.05 -14.45 -0.89
C GLN A 321 14.42 -15.08 -0.37
N GLY A 322 14.72 -15.62 0.87
CA GLY A 322 16.15 -15.62 1.34
C GLY A 322 17.03 -16.20 2.56
N TYR A 323 16.63 -16.84 3.68
CA TYR A 323 17.19 -16.63 5.11
C TYR A 323 17.22 -17.85 6.18
N ASP A 324 18.23 -18.26 7.07
CA ASP A 324 19.29 -19.42 7.20
C ASP A 324 19.98 -20.12 8.57
N GLY A 325 19.87 -21.46 9.05
CA GLY A 325 20.26 -22.15 10.41
C GLY A 325 20.22 -23.77 10.86
N GLY A 326 21.25 -24.73 10.84
CA GLY A 326 21.12 -26.30 10.59
C GLY A 326 21.85 -27.29 9.45
N GLN A 327 21.91 -27.12 8.07
CA GLN A 327 22.60 -27.62 6.78
C GLN A 327 22.92 -26.70 5.44
N THR A 328 22.07 -26.01 4.55
CA THR A 328 22.29 -24.76 3.60
C THR A 328 21.31 -24.33 2.39
N ASP A 329 20.52 -23.19 2.12
CA ASP A 329 19.88 -21.80 2.52
C ASP A 329 18.42 -21.75 3.32
N GLU A 330 17.95 -21.16 4.59
CA GLU A 330 16.84 -21.28 5.87
C GLU A 330 15.21 -21.49 6.07
N GLY A 331 14.26 -20.52 6.19
CA GLY A 331 12.74 -20.68 6.07
C GLY A 331 11.73 -19.87 6.97
N ARG A 332 10.75 -18.98 6.53
CA ARG A 332 9.56 -18.39 7.32
C ARG A 332 8.45 -17.50 6.66
N ALA A 333 7.22 -17.40 7.27
CA ALA A 333 6.11 -16.41 7.17
C ALA A 333 4.89 -16.47 8.18
N TYR A 334 3.77 -15.67 8.03
CA TYR A 334 3.28 -14.60 8.99
C TYR A 334 1.85 -14.55 9.71
N LEU A 335 0.69 -14.27 9.05
CA LEU A 335 -0.56 -13.48 9.45
C LEU A 335 -0.22 -11.99 9.68
N TYR A 336 -1.08 -10.96 9.57
CA TYR A 336 -0.95 -9.79 10.46
C TYR A 336 -2.22 -8.86 10.51
N LEU A 337 -3.27 -9.33 11.18
CA LEU A 337 -4.16 -8.77 12.24
C LEU A 337 -4.67 -7.28 12.43
N GLY A 338 -5.90 -7.12 12.95
CA GLY A 338 -6.87 -6.06 12.64
C GLY A 338 -7.88 -5.84 13.76
N GLY A 339 -8.81 -4.91 13.56
CA GLY A 339 -9.83 -4.49 14.53
C GLY A 339 -10.23 -3.02 14.32
N PRO A 340 -11.15 -2.43 15.12
CA PRO A 340 -11.94 -1.19 14.85
C PRO A 340 -11.24 0.15 14.50
N GLY A 341 -10.03 0.14 13.98
CA GLY A 341 -9.08 1.24 14.00
C GLY A 341 -7.69 0.72 13.74
N GLY A 342 -7.37 0.55 12.47
CA GLY A 342 -6.06 0.27 11.92
C GLY A 342 -5.23 -0.82 12.62
N LEU A 343 -5.21 -2.04 12.08
CA LEU A 343 -3.98 -2.80 11.79
C LEU A 343 -2.78 -2.57 12.73
N SER A 344 -2.60 -3.34 13.82
CA SER A 344 -1.71 -2.87 14.91
C SER A 344 -0.20 -3.10 14.84
N THR A 345 0.41 -4.25 15.24
CA THR A 345 1.85 -4.64 15.00
C THR A 345 2.29 -6.07 15.42
N VAL A 346 1.46 -6.84 16.14
CA VAL A 346 1.74 -7.76 17.26
C VAL A 346 1.30 -9.28 17.15
N PRO A 347 2.12 -10.23 16.60
CA PRO A 347 1.96 -11.72 16.35
C PRO A 347 1.53 -12.83 17.36
N ALA A 348 0.44 -13.58 17.19
CA ALA A 348 0.22 -14.84 17.94
C ALA A 348 1.02 -16.08 17.42
N TRP A 349 1.74 -15.91 16.31
CA TRP A 349 2.14 -16.87 15.25
C TRP A 349 3.47 -16.34 14.40
N VAL A 350 5.45 -17.30 13.57
CA VAL A 350 6.10 -18.57 12.93
C VAL A 350 5.44 -19.59 11.90
N LYS A 351 5.78 -19.57 10.59
CA LYS A 351 5.82 -20.81 9.74
C LYS A 351 6.86 -20.86 8.62
N GLU A 352 7.43 -22.03 8.33
CA GLU A 352 8.70 -22.34 7.61
C GLU A 352 8.70 -23.82 7.09
N ILE A 353 9.58 -24.32 6.19
CA ILE A 353 9.55 -25.75 5.70
C ILE A 353 10.79 -26.65 5.86
N ASP A 354 12.02 -26.13 6.00
CA ASP A 354 13.17 -26.92 6.50
C ASP A 354 14.06 -27.84 5.56
N SER A 355 14.52 -27.50 4.32
CA SER A 355 15.69 -28.15 3.66
C SER A 355 16.34 -27.45 2.44
N ALA A 356 17.47 -26.76 2.65
CA ALA A 356 18.60 -26.47 1.72
C ALA A 356 18.38 -25.80 0.32
N GLY A 357 19.00 -24.64 0.07
CA GLY A 357 18.94 -23.76 -1.11
C GLY A 357 17.81 -22.69 -1.08
N ALA A 358 17.07 -22.56 0.00
CA ALA A 358 15.70 -23.02 0.03
C ALA A 358 14.62 -21.93 0.30
N THR A 359 14.75 -20.82 -0.42
CA THR A 359 14.39 -19.42 -0.11
C THR A 359 12.87 -18.98 0.04
N PHE A 360 12.17 -19.73 0.91
CA PHE A 360 10.78 -19.85 1.47
C PHE A 360 9.93 -18.70 2.04
N GLY A 361 8.87 -18.42 1.27
CA GLY A 361 7.56 -17.82 1.51
C GLY A 361 6.45 -17.62 0.36
N SER A 362 6.56 -17.38 -0.96
CA SER A 362 6.59 -16.09 -1.81
C SER A 362 5.52 -15.14 -2.60
N SER A 363 4.15 -15.18 -2.72
CA SER A 363 3.21 -13.97 -3.03
C SER A 363 1.74 -14.11 -2.51
N LEU A 364 0.73 -13.23 -2.60
CA LEU A 364 -0.50 -13.28 -1.71
C LEU A 364 -1.87 -12.97 -2.42
N ASP A 365 -3.06 -13.13 -1.79
CA ASP A 365 -4.45 -12.56 -2.14
C ASP A 365 -5.81 -13.31 -1.97
N GLY A 366 -6.84 -12.71 -1.39
CA GLY A 366 -8.06 -12.25 -2.09
C GLY A 366 -9.19 -13.20 -2.40
N VAL A 367 -9.00 -14.50 -2.23
CA VAL A 367 -9.59 -15.56 -3.08
C VAL A 367 -11.11 -15.71 -3.05
N GLY A 368 -11.85 -15.07 -2.14
CA GLY A 368 -13.18 -15.56 -1.82
C GLY A 368 -13.23 -17.11 -1.71
N ASP A 369 -14.32 -17.77 -2.01
CA ASP A 369 -14.76 -18.90 -1.19
C ASP A 369 -14.81 -20.30 -1.86
N VAL A 370 -13.98 -21.32 -1.50
CA VAL A 370 -14.07 -22.71 -2.08
C VAL A 370 -15.13 -23.63 -1.47
N ASN A 371 -15.65 -23.33 -0.28
CA ASN A 371 -16.32 -24.36 0.53
C ASN A 371 -17.54 -23.87 1.36
N GLY A 372 -17.67 -22.58 1.67
CA GLY A 372 -18.94 -21.85 1.82
C GLY A 372 -19.99 -22.21 2.88
N ASP A 373 -19.97 -21.45 3.98
CA ASP A 373 -21.06 -21.12 4.95
C ASP A 373 -20.53 -20.02 5.93
N GLY A 374 -19.24 -19.68 5.84
CA GLY A 374 -18.60 -18.39 6.15
C GLY A 374 -17.04 -18.37 6.17
N TYR A 375 -16.31 -19.50 6.34
CA TYR A 375 -14.97 -19.58 7.01
C TYR A 375 -14.02 -19.21 5.88
N SER A 376 -13.70 -17.91 5.75
CA SER A 376 -12.76 -17.36 4.76
C SER A 376 -11.43 -18.16 4.71
N ASP A 377 -10.47 -17.88 3.81
CA ASP A 377 -9.18 -18.59 3.76
C ASP A 377 -8.00 -17.79 3.16
N VAL A 378 -6.88 -18.46 2.74
CA VAL A 378 -5.61 -18.06 2.07
C VAL A 378 -4.84 -19.26 1.39
N VAL A 379 -3.76 -19.10 0.59
CA VAL A 379 -2.82 -20.07 -0.12
C VAL A 379 -1.34 -20.18 0.43
N ILE A 380 -0.35 -20.94 -0.15
CA ILE A 380 1.10 -20.56 -0.18
C ILE A 380 2.16 -21.14 -1.20
N SER A 381 2.16 -20.96 -2.52
CA SER A 381 3.47 -20.93 -3.24
C SER A 381 4.63 -20.02 -2.77
N ALA A 382 5.91 -20.36 -2.97
CA ALA A 382 6.55 -21.67 -3.11
C ALA A 382 8.07 -21.71 -3.34
N TYR A 383 8.81 -20.60 -3.60
CA TYR A 383 10.00 -20.45 -4.47
C TYR A 383 11.01 -21.66 -4.76
N GLY A 384 10.95 -22.86 -4.14
CA GLY A 384 11.84 -23.98 -4.45
C GLY A 384 11.81 -25.39 -3.80
N TYR A 385 10.89 -26.04 -3.03
CA TYR A 385 11.09 -27.39 -2.38
C TYR A 385 11.18 -28.71 -3.22
N SER A 386 12.28 -29.47 -3.12
CA SER A 386 12.70 -30.53 -4.09
C SER A 386 12.16 -31.97 -4.11
N ASN A 387 10.88 -32.25 -4.36
CA ASN A 387 10.38 -33.65 -4.37
C ASN A 387 11.19 -34.70 -5.21
N GLY A 388 11.78 -34.35 -6.36
CA GLY A 388 12.55 -35.30 -7.18
C GLY A 388 13.05 -34.96 -8.60
N GLU A 389 12.95 -33.76 -9.18
CA GLU A 389 14.17 -33.24 -9.85
C GLU A 389 14.32 -31.72 -9.72
N SER A 390 15.59 -31.33 -9.64
CA SER A 390 16.15 -30.02 -9.33
C SER A 390 15.24 -28.85 -9.77
N GLY A 391 14.49 -28.26 -8.86
CA GLY A 391 13.59 -27.13 -9.15
C GLY A 391 12.11 -27.27 -9.64
N GLU A 392 11.58 -28.46 -9.96
CA GLU A 392 10.19 -28.75 -10.32
C GLU A 392 9.09 -28.07 -9.49
N GLY A 393 8.42 -28.74 -8.54
CA GLY A 393 7.86 -28.13 -7.33
C GLY A 393 6.36 -27.86 -7.32
N GLY A 394 5.84 -27.20 -6.27
CA GLY A 394 4.40 -26.96 -5.99
C GLY A 394 4.01 -25.65 -5.23
N LEU A 395 2.74 -25.16 -5.29
CA LEU A 395 1.98 -24.18 -4.46
C LEU A 395 1.37 -24.89 -3.23
N PHE A 396 0.19 -24.57 -2.67
CA PHE A 396 -0.85 -25.40 -1.95
C PHE A 396 -1.69 -24.48 -1.00
N LEU A 397 -2.98 -24.75 -0.67
CA LEU A 397 -3.94 -23.76 -0.06
C LEU A 397 -4.69 -24.20 1.20
N PHE A 398 -5.00 -23.19 2.03
CA PHE A 398 -5.35 -23.02 3.45
C PHE A 398 -6.85 -23.11 3.56
N LEU A 399 -7.32 -23.59 4.70
CA LEU A 399 -8.65 -24.14 4.91
C LEU A 399 -9.18 -23.58 6.24
N GLY A 400 -9.86 -22.43 6.31
CA GLY A 400 -10.44 -21.68 7.47
C GLY A 400 -10.95 -22.53 8.67
N GLY A 401 -11.13 -21.98 9.88
CA GLY A 401 -10.93 -22.83 11.09
C GLY A 401 -11.58 -22.60 12.45
N PRO A 402 -11.05 -23.26 13.50
CA PRO A 402 -11.61 -23.19 14.85
C PRO A 402 -10.98 -22.11 15.75
N SER A 403 -9.80 -21.58 15.40
CA SER A 403 -8.88 -20.84 16.29
C SER A 403 -7.68 -20.16 15.57
N GLY A 404 -7.88 -19.40 14.51
CA GLY A 404 -6.83 -18.89 13.64
C GLY A 404 -6.13 -19.99 12.86
N LEU A 405 -5.49 -19.58 11.78
CA LEU A 405 -4.84 -20.41 10.77
C LEU A 405 -4.34 -21.81 11.29
N SER A 406 -4.98 -22.93 10.88
CA SER A 406 -4.61 -24.36 11.10
C SER A 406 -3.30 -24.84 10.46
N SER A 407 -3.22 -26.11 9.99
CA SER A 407 -2.09 -26.92 10.46
C SER A 407 -1.69 -28.30 9.86
N THR A 408 -2.49 -29.13 9.14
CA THR A 408 -2.01 -30.39 8.44
C THR A 408 -2.90 -31.00 7.27
N PRO A 409 -2.36 -31.63 6.16
CA PRO A 409 -3.06 -32.68 5.34
C PRO A 409 -4.16 -32.48 4.22
N SER A 410 -4.04 -31.66 3.15
CA SER A 410 -4.95 -31.55 1.98
C SER A 410 -4.30 -31.31 0.57
N PHE A 411 -4.28 -30.07 0.01
CA PHE A 411 -3.89 -29.72 -1.38
C PHE A 411 -2.43 -30.03 -1.90
N SER A 412 -2.25 -30.60 -3.11
CA SER A 412 -0.94 -30.87 -3.76
C SER A 412 -0.85 -30.87 -5.35
N ASP A 413 0.19 -30.34 -6.07
CA ASP A 413 0.37 -30.25 -7.56
C ASP A 413 1.70 -29.62 -8.13
N GLU A 414 2.19 -30.04 -9.31
CA GLU A 414 3.57 -29.78 -9.74
C GLU A 414 3.84 -28.97 -11.05
N GLY A 415 4.91 -28.15 -11.10
CA GLY A 415 5.46 -27.45 -12.30
C GLY A 415 5.71 -28.31 -13.54
N ASN A 416 6.11 -29.56 -13.29
CA ASN A 416 6.17 -30.67 -14.24
C ASN A 416 7.21 -30.67 -15.40
N LEU A 417 8.10 -29.68 -15.65
CA LEU A 417 9.42 -30.04 -16.24
C LEU A 417 10.65 -29.16 -15.88
N SER A 418 11.86 -29.65 -16.19
CA SER A 418 13.18 -29.01 -16.03
C SER A 418 13.20 -27.54 -16.38
N GLY A 419 13.84 -26.82 -15.49
CA GLY A 419 13.84 -25.42 -15.28
C GLY A 419 12.54 -24.95 -14.60
N VAL A 420 11.37 -25.60 -14.70
CA VAL A 420 10.05 -25.01 -14.42
C VAL A 420 10.08 -23.78 -13.61
N ARG A 421 10.15 -23.96 -12.28
CA ARG A 421 9.94 -22.99 -11.24
C ARG A 421 8.48 -22.59 -11.00
N LEU A 422 7.42 -23.42 -11.05
CA LEU A 422 6.00 -23.00 -10.86
C LEU A 422 5.83 -22.01 -9.63
N GLY A 423 4.94 -21.04 -9.55
CA GLY A 423 5.01 -19.70 -8.81
C GLY A 423 6.11 -18.57 -9.08
N MET A 424 5.78 -17.23 -9.24
CA MET A 424 6.56 -15.95 -9.22
C MET A 424 5.89 -14.59 -8.77
N ARG A 425 4.56 -14.40 -8.82
CA ARG A 425 3.59 -13.72 -7.90
C ARG A 425 2.25 -14.43 -8.24
N VAL A 426 1.26 -14.49 -7.38
CA VAL A 426 -0.13 -14.95 -7.71
C VAL A 426 -1.02 -14.03 -6.84
N GLY A 427 -2.35 -14.09 -6.94
CA GLY A 427 -3.34 -13.28 -6.20
C GLY A 427 -4.65 -13.02 -7.03
N GLY A 428 -5.72 -12.37 -6.52
CA GLY A 428 -6.96 -11.52 -6.85
C GLY A 428 -8.38 -11.77 -7.44
N ALA A 429 -9.39 -11.13 -6.81
CA ALA A 429 -10.82 -11.03 -7.17
C ALA A 429 -11.84 -12.08 -6.66
N GLY A 430 -13.06 -11.60 -6.38
CA GLY A 430 -14.24 -12.35 -5.94
C GLY A 430 -15.11 -12.94 -7.07
N ASP A 431 -16.34 -13.35 -6.75
CA ASP A 431 -17.15 -14.36 -7.49
C ASP A 431 -17.02 -14.39 -9.06
N ILE A 432 -16.40 -15.41 -9.69
CA ILE A 432 -16.31 -15.75 -11.13
C ILE A 432 -17.55 -16.57 -11.53
N ASN A 433 -18.58 -16.91 -10.72
CA ASN A 433 -19.84 -17.47 -11.26
C ASN A 433 -21.14 -16.88 -10.71
N GLY A 434 -21.08 -16.08 -9.67
CA GLY A 434 -22.27 -15.71 -8.90
C GLY A 434 -23.03 -16.95 -8.45
N ASP A 435 -22.34 -18.06 -8.16
CA ASP A 435 -22.95 -19.16 -7.43
C ASP A 435 -22.72 -19.10 -5.91
N GLY A 436 -21.99 -18.07 -5.45
CA GLY A 436 -22.15 -17.47 -4.12
C GLY A 436 -20.89 -17.43 -3.28
N TYR A 437 -19.75 -17.76 -3.89
CA TYR A 437 -18.50 -18.12 -3.25
C TYR A 437 -17.31 -17.58 -4.16
N ALA A 438 -16.02 -18.08 -4.26
CA ALA A 438 -14.99 -17.44 -5.17
C ALA A 438 -13.84 -18.16 -6.06
N ASP A 439 -12.53 -17.77 -6.33
CA ASP A 439 -11.38 -18.47 -7.14
C ASP A 439 -9.96 -17.86 -6.94
N PHE A 440 -8.86 -18.44 -7.48
CA PHE A 440 -7.46 -17.94 -7.46
C PHE A 440 -6.60 -17.84 -8.80
N VAL A 441 -5.50 -17.03 -8.95
CA VAL A 441 -4.56 -16.76 -10.13
C VAL A 441 -3.06 -16.45 -10.00
N ALA A 442 -2.25 -17.11 -10.86
CA ALA A 442 -0.80 -17.22 -10.89
C ALA A 442 -0.17 -17.32 -12.30
N GLY A 443 1.09 -16.97 -12.52
CA GLY A 443 1.66 -17.04 -13.87
C GLY A 443 3.15 -17.12 -13.93
N GLU A 444 3.69 -17.73 -15.00
CA GLU A 444 4.70 -18.77 -14.78
C GLU A 444 6.03 -18.68 -15.56
N PRO A 445 7.10 -18.05 -15.03
CA PRO A 445 8.32 -17.78 -15.72
C PRO A 445 8.95 -18.78 -16.73
N TYR A 446 8.99 -20.10 -16.67
CA TYR A 446 10.03 -20.87 -17.34
C TYR A 446 9.62 -21.81 -18.61
N LEU A 447 8.43 -22.43 -18.94
CA LEU A 447 8.22 -23.60 -19.96
C LEU A 447 8.90 -23.58 -21.35
N PRO A 448 9.78 -24.56 -21.66
CA PRO A 448 10.45 -24.70 -22.94
C PRO A 448 9.58 -24.64 -24.20
N PRO A 449 10.24 -24.37 -25.35
CA PRO A 449 11.70 -24.20 -25.46
C PRO A 449 12.18 -22.76 -25.19
N ASN A 450 11.24 -21.83 -25.03
CA ASN A 450 11.25 -20.62 -25.82
C ASN A 450 10.46 -19.42 -25.22
N THR A 451 10.58 -19.18 -23.94
CA THR A 451 10.42 -17.88 -23.24
C THR A 451 9.19 -17.05 -23.39
N THR A 452 8.07 -17.64 -23.84
CA THR A 452 6.74 -16.99 -23.96
C THR A 452 5.49 -17.72 -23.38
N GLY A 453 5.59 -18.45 -22.26
CA GLY A 453 4.58 -19.05 -21.35
C GLY A 453 3.08 -18.79 -21.19
N ARG A 454 2.59 -18.61 -19.94
CA ARG A 454 1.24 -19.04 -19.51
C ARG A 454 0.71 -18.43 -18.13
N VAL A 455 -0.58 -18.63 -17.83
CA VAL A 455 -1.44 -18.62 -16.56
C VAL A 455 -2.55 -19.70 -16.80
N ARG A 456 -3.46 -20.07 -15.87
CA ARG A 456 -4.35 -21.28 -15.76
C ARG A 456 -5.94 -21.20 -15.69
N VAL A 457 -6.47 -21.10 -14.46
CA VAL A 457 -7.74 -21.23 -13.65
C VAL A 457 -8.49 -22.54 -13.55
N TYR A 458 -8.57 -22.99 -12.29
CA TYR A 458 -9.29 -24.15 -11.83
C TYR A 458 -10.80 -23.79 -11.78
N TYR A 459 -11.69 -24.56 -11.16
CA TYR A 459 -13.05 -24.09 -10.78
C TYR A 459 -13.65 -25.11 -9.80
N GLY A 460 -14.10 -24.76 -8.60
CA GLY A 460 -14.00 -25.72 -7.48
C GLY A 460 -15.08 -26.81 -7.37
N SER A 461 -16.30 -26.37 -7.11
CA SER A 461 -17.30 -27.05 -6.26
C SER A 461 -16.76 -27.40 -4.86
N PRO A 462 -17.60 -27.81 -3.88
CA PRO A 462 -17.16 -27.99 -2.50
C PRO A 462 -16.42 -29.33 -2.27
N SER A 463 -15.28 -29.48 -2.94
CA SER A 463 -14.02 -29.79 -2.24
C SER A 463 -13.22 -28.53 -1.91
N GLY A 464 -13.38 -27.46 -2.67
CA GLY A 464 -12.24 -26.95 -3.43
C GLY A 464 -11.94 -27.79 -4.67
N VAL A 465 -10.83 -27.49 -5.32
CA VAL A 465 -10.30 -27.97 -6.62
C VAL A 465 -10.47 -29.46 -7.05
N PRO A 466 -10.70 -29.87 -8.36
CA PRO A 466 -9.95 -31.00 -9.07
C PRO A 466 -9.63 -31.30 -10.64
N THR A 467 -10.00 -30.73 -11.85
CA THR A 467 -9.83 -31.36 -13.27
C THR A 467 -9.46 -30.63 -14.68
N VAL A 468 -8.57 -29.61 -14.85
CA VAL A 468 -8.01 -28.79 -16.05
C VAL A 468 -8.74 -27.83 -17.11
N ALA A 469 -8.18 -26.59 -17.34
CA ALA A 469 -8.36 -25.49 -18.38
C ALA A 469 -7.03 -24.63 -18.67
N MET A 470 -6.95 -23.54 -19.54
CA MET A 470 -5.65 -22.74 -19.72
C MET A 470 -5.39 -21.34 -20.45
N LEU A 471 -4.36 -20.47 -20.05
CA LEU A 471 -3.87 -19.15 -20.67
C LEU A 471 -2.45 -19.09 -21.35
N ASN A 472 -2.19 -18.20 -22.34
CA ASN A 472 -1.03 -18.30 -23.28
C ASN A 472 -0.23 -17.09 -23.79
N GLY A 473 1.07 -17.31 -23.94
CA GLY A 473 1.88 -16.92 -25.10
C GLY A 473 1.09 -16.42 -26.30
N ASP A 474 1.30 -15.15 -26.65
CA ASP A 474 0.92 -14.64 -27.97
C ASP A 474 1.64 -15.34 -29.12
N GLY A 475 2.86 -15.83 -28.85
CA GLY A 475 3.72 -16.42 -29.85
C GLY A 475 4.98 -15.61 -30.19
N ASN A 476 5.37 -14.61 -29.40
CA ASN A 476 6.61 -13.83 -29.63
C ASN A 476 7.86 -14.57 -29.10
N SER A 477 8.94 -13.85 -28.76
CA SER A 477 10.28 -14.43 -28.84
C SER A 477 11.22 -14.33 -27.64
N ILE A 478 10.86 -13.73 -26.50
CA ILE A 478 11.63 -13.84 -25.22
C ILE A 478 10.71 -13.44 -24.00
N SER A 479 9.37 -13.51 -24.09
CA SER A 479 8.48 -12.55 -23.40
C SER A 479 8.49 -12.21 -21.89
N LEU A 480 8.60 -13.07 -20.87
CA LEU A 480 8.31 -12.68 -19.44
C LEU A 480 6.83 -12.93 -18.80
N PHE A 481 5.77 -13.57 -19.36
CA PHE A 481 4.33 -13.64 -18.88
C PHE A 481 3.69 -14.71 -18.03
N GLY A 482 2.53 -14.32 -17.53
CA GLY A 482 2.17 -14.64 -16.20
C GLY A 482 3.19 -13.92 -15.36
N GLY A 483 3.57 -12.71 -15.75
CA GLY A 483 4.71 -12.02 -15.22
C GLY A 483 4.43 -10.73 -14.54
N SER A 484 3.13 -10.39 -14.47
CA SER A 484 2.51 -9.69 -13.35
C SER A 484 0.97 -9.43 -13.44
N VAL A 485 0.02 -9.61 -12.44
CA VAL A 485 -1.52 -9.61 -12.52
C VAL A 485 -2.34 -9.04 -11.22
N ARG A 486 -3.65 -8.58 -10.97
CA ARG A 486 -4.56 -8.36 -9.68
C ARG A 486 -5.96 -7.59 -9.46
N GLY A 487 -6.78 -8.07 -8.46
CA GLY A 487 -8.25 -7.95 -8.14
C GLY A 487 -8.75 -7.82 -6.66
N ALA A 488 -10.06 -7.80 -6.29
CA ALA A 488 -11.23 -6.99 -6.74
C ALA A 488 -12.66 -7.54 -6.40
N GLY A 489 -13.69 -6.71 -6.64
CA GLY A 489 -15.11 -6.98 -6.85
C GLY A 489 -15.63 -6.57 -8.26
N ASP A 490 -16.77 -5.90 -8.38
CA ASP A 490 -17.64 -5.77 -9.55
C ASP A 490 -17.24 -4.76 -10.71
N VAL A 491 -16.09 -4.78 -11.45
CA VAL A 491 -15.75 -3.89 -12.66
C VAL A 491 -16.85 -3.74 -13.74
N ASN A 492 -18.05 -4.29 -13.62
CA ASN A 492 -19.16 -3.83 -14.43
C ASN A 492 -20.54 -3.72 -13.82
N GLY A 493 -20.64 -3.62 -12.50
CA GLY A 493 -21.89 -3.28 -11.82
C GLY A 493 -23.01 -4.24 -12.15
N ASP A 494 -22.67 -5.50 -12.38
CA ASP A 494 -23.61 -6.55 -12.70
C ASP A 494 -23.48 -7.82 -11.86
N GLY A 495 -22.47 -7.88 -10.99
CA GLY A 495 -22.56 -8.50 -9.66
C GLY A 495 -21.46 -9.47 -9.25
N TYR A 496 -20.25 -9.38 -9.83
CA TYR A 496 -19.25 -10.45 -9.80
C TYR A 496 -17.79 -9.91 -9.66
N ALA A 497 -16.73 -10.40 -10.35
CA ALA A 497 -15.36 -9.83 -10.37
C ALA A 497 -14.50 -10.07 -11.67
N ASP A 498 -13.14 -10.13 -11.75
CA ASP A 498 -12.30 -10.39 -12.98
C ASP A 498 -10.81 -10.38 -12.73
N VAL A 499 -9.91 -10.38 -13.77
CA VAL A 499 -8.45 -10.40 -13.72
C VAL A 499 -7.62 -9.51 -14.75
N LEU A 500 -6.41 -8.97 -14.37
CA LEU A 500 -5.52 -7.81 -14.83
C LEU A 500 -4.04 -8.05 -15.32
N VAL A 501 -3.27 -7.23 -16.09
CA VAL A 501 -1.77 -7.41 -16.23
C VAL A 501 -0.80 -6.19 -16.09
N GLY A 502 0.48 -6.43 -15.72
CA GLY A 502 1.70 -5.72 -16.20
C GLY A 502 2.94 -6.61 -16.55
N ALA A 503 4.13 -6.09 -16.96
CA ALA A 503 5.11 -6.91 -17.75
C ALA A 503 6.58 -6.44 -18.15
N VAL A 504 7.66 -6.85 -17.46
CA VAL A 504 9.16 -6.55 -17.49
C VAL A 504 9.87 -6.50 -18.85
N PHE A 505 9.48 -5.90 -19.98
CA PHE A 505 10.44 -5.12 -20.84
C PHE A 505 9.83 -4.41 -22.18
N TYR A 506 8.59 -4.55 -22.69
CA TYR A 506 8.17 -4.71 -24.15
C TYR A 506 8.75 -3.90 -25.36
N TYR A 507 8.56 -4.47 -26.55
CA TYR A 507 8.89 -4.13 -27.95
C TYR A 507 7.64 -3.64 -28.78
N TYR A 508 6.87 -2.59 -28.43
CA TYR A 508 5.76 -2.15 -29.35
C TYR A 508 6.27 -1.72 -30.72
N THR A 509 7.53 -1.29 -30.65
CA THR A 509 8.35 -0.83 -31.73
C THR A 509 9.72 -1.47 -31.54
N THR A 510 10.69 -1.02 -32.31
CA THR A 510 12.09 -1.24 -31.96
C THR A 510 12.38 -0.45 -30.69
N TRP A 511 12.42 -1.17 -29.57
CA TRP A 511 13.02 -0.87 -28.27
C TRP A 511 12.05 -1.09 -27.06
N SER A 512 12.58 -0.92 -25.85
CA SER A 512 12.07 -1.32 -24.54
C SER A 512 11.59 -0.20 -23.63
N GLN A 513 10.43 -0.29 -22.98
CA GLN A 513 10.08 0.66 -21.89
C GLN A 513 9.14 0.00 -20.91
N GLY A 514 7.88 -0.14 -21.31
CA GLY A 514 6.80 -0.04 -20.36
C GLY A 514 5.44 -0.74 -20.88
N ALA A 515 4.30 -2.72 -20.41
CA ALA A 515 3.12 -3.58 -20.82
C ALA A 515 2.09 -3.67 -19.67
N ALA A 516 0.81 -3.40 -19.98
CA ALA A 516 -0.24 -2.94 -19.06
C ALA A 516 -1.80 -3.12 -19.42
N PHE A 517 -2.75 -3.65 -18.56
CA PHE A 517 -4.02 -4.40 -18.97
C PHE A 517 -5.32 -4.79 -18.05
N LEU A 518 -6.65 -4.60 -18.43
CA LEU A 518 -8.02 -4.89 -17.72
C LEU A 518 -9.12 -5.92 -18.37
N TYR A 519 -9.36 -7.26 -18.04
CA TYR A 519 -10.18 -8.29 -18.87
C TYR A 519 -11.72 -8.06 -18.77
N LEU A 520 -12.61 -9.06 -18.51
CA LEU A 520 -14.10 -9.09 -18.45
C LEU A 520 -14.79 -10.46 -18.06
N GLY A 521 -15.65 -10.56 -17.04
CA GLY A 521 -16.10 -11.85 -16.48
C GLY A 521 -17.54 -12.18 -16.87
N GLY A 522 -17.82 -13.29 -17.57
CA GLY A 522 -19.19 -13.54 -18.12
C GLY A 522 -19.87 -14.82 -17.65
N PRO A 523 -21.16 -15.12 -17.94
CA PRO A 523 -21.95 -16.25 -17.38
C PRO A 523 -21.50 -17.64 -17.81
N GLY A 524 -20.35 -17.96 -17.27
CA GLY A 524 -19.26 -18.74 -17.72
C GLY A 524 -18.08 -17.82 -17.99
N GLY A 525 -17.11 -17.76 -17.05
CA GLY A 525 -16.05 -16.73 -16.83
C GLY A 525 -14.67 -17.11 -17.39
N LEU A 526 -13.75 -16.20 -17.62
CA LEU A 526 -12.58 -16.42 -18.51
C LEU A 526 -12.74 -16.85 -19.97
N SER A 527 -12.49 -15.95 -20.92
CA SER A 527 -12.49 -16.29 -22.34
C SER A 527 -11.09 -16.58 -22.81
N ALA A 528 -10.70 -16.00 -23.94
CA ALA A 528 -9.38 -16.07 -24.54
C ALA A 528 -8.66 -14.71 -24.49
N THR A 529 -9.40 -13.61 -24.31
CA THR A 529 -9.31 -12.48 -25.27
C THR A 529 -9.39 -11.03 -24.67
N PRO A 530 -8.37 -10.10 -24.66
CA PRO A 530 -8.27 -8.78 -23.94
C PRO A 530 -8.86 -7.46 -24.47
N VAL A 531 -8.47 -6.33 -23.81
CA VAL A 531 -8.96 -4.92 -23.99
C VAL A 531 -8.10 -3.63 -23.65
N TRP A 532 -7.53 -3.29 -22.46
CA TRP A 532 -6.88 -1.94 -22.17
C TRP A 532 -5.34 -1.82 -22.20
N THR A 533 -4.76 -0.83 -22.89
CA THR A 533 -3.30 -0.65 -23.19
C THR A 533 -2.66 0.67 -22.72
N ARG A 534 -1.35 0.69 -22.44
CA ARG A 534 -0.31 1.75 -22.66
C ARG A 534 0.88 1.72 -21.67
N TYR A 535 1.79 2.68 -21.85
CA TYR A 535 3.21 2.56 -22.15
C TYR A 535 4.13 3.65 -21.59
N GLY A 536 5.44 3.35 -21.52
CA GLY A 536 6.50 4.35 -21.32
C GLY A 536 6.67 5.45 -22.38
N VAL A 537 7.78 6.24 -22.34
CA VAL A 537 8.15 7.26 -23.38
C VAL A 537 9.62 7.40 -23.91
N ALA A 538 10.74 7.26 -23.18
CA ALA A 538 12.14 7.24 -23.72
C ALA A 538 13.09 6.09 -23.21
N LEU A 539 14.39 6.30 -22.88
CA LEU A 539 15.53 5.29 -22.78
C LEU A 539 16.47 5.33 -21.50
N GLU A 540 16.26 4.53 -20.43
CA GLU A 540 16.82 4.57 -19.01
C GLU A 540 16.00 4.61 -17.58
N ASP A 541 14.72 4.91 -17.07
CA ASP A 541 13.16 4.66 -17.13
C ASP A 541 12.25 3.35 -16.71
N TYR A 542 12.02 2.26 -17.51
CA TYR A 542 11.02 1.09 -17.49
C TYR A 542 9.60 1.25 -16.83
N TYR A 543 8.46 0.91 -17.48
CA TYR A 543 7.07 0.89 -16.86
C TYR A 543 6.71 -0.47 -16.19
N GLY A 544 5.60 -0.90 -15.52
CA GLY A 544 5.50 -2.35 -15.03
C GLY A 544 4.71 -2.98 -13.83
N HIS A 545 5.18 -3.88 -12.95
CA HIS A 545 6.27 -4.06 -11.93
C HIS A 545 5.91 -3.55 -10.53
N ASP A 546 4.72 -3.01 -10.26
CA ASP A 546 3.61 -3.83 -9.75
C ASP A 546 2.49 -2.96 -9.23
N VAL A 547 1.31 -3.57 -9.09
CA VAL A 547 0.05 -2.87 -9.15
C VAL A 547 -0.99 -3.30 -8.13
N VAL A 548 -1.93 -2.42 -7.85
CA VAL A 548 -2.69 -2.35 -6.60
C VAL A 548 -4.25 -2.38 -6.79
N GLY A 549 -5.12 -2.69 -5.82
CA GLY A 549 -6.59 -2.69 -5.93
C GLY A 549 -7.48 -1.95 -4.93
N ALA A 550 -7.74 -0.68 -5.23
CA ALA A 550 -8.36 0.36 -4.41
C ALA A 550 -9.70 0.15 -3.81
N GLY A 551 -10.37 -0.99 -3.99
CA GLY A 551 -11.73 -1.18 -3.50
C GLY A 551 -12.52 0.09 -3.62
N ASP A 552 -13.22 0.60 -2.62
CA ASP A 552 -13.98 1.86 -2.71
C ASP A 552 -13.39 3.10 -1.94
N VAL A 553 -12.05 3.27 -1.88
CA VAL A 553 -11.26 4.49 -1.44
C VAL A 553 -11.92 5.88 -1.58
N ASN A 554 -12.78 6.15 -2.57
CA ASN A 554 -13.50 7.42 -2.76
C ASN A 554 -15.04 7.33 -2.76
N GLY A 555 -15.62 6.14 -2.69
CA GLY A 555 -16.85 5.90 -1.94
C GLY A 555 -18.16 6.15 -2.66
N ASP A 556 -18.30 5.61 -3.87
CA ASP A 556 -19.62 5.49 -4.51
C ASP A 556 -19.88 4.18 -5.30
N GLY A 557 -18.85 3.34 -5.52
CA GLY A 557 -18.90 1.90 -5.83
C GLY A 557 -19.50 1.39 -7.14
N TYR A 558 -18.75 1.08 -8.21
CA TYR A 558 -17.69 1.74 -9.04
C TYR A 558 -16.36 2.11 -8.40
N GLY A 559 -15.22 1.60 -8.91
CA GLY A 559 -13.85 2.18 -8.94
C GLY A 559 -12.59 1.30 -9.03
N ASP A 560 -11.62 1.22 -8.09
CA ASP A 560 -10.21 1.04 -8.57
C ASP A 560 -8.95 0.42 -7.87
N VAL A 561 -7.77 1.12 -7.87
CA VAL A 561 -6.34 0.66 -7.90
C VAL A 561 -5.23 1.78 -7.64
N MET A 562 -3.94 1.51 -7.25
CA MET A 562 -2.77 2.50 -7.01
C MET A 562 -1.36 2.50 -7.73
N ILE A 563 -0.28 1.64 -7.53
CA ILE A 563 1.03 1.32 -8.33
C ILE A 563 2.51 1.69 -7.92
N SER A 564 3.54 0.81 -8.25
CA SER A 564 5.05 0.86 -7.99
C SER A 564 6.14 0.80 -9.12
N ALA A 565 7.47 1.08 -8.86
CA ALA A 565 8.48 1.72 -9.78
C ALA A 565 10.07 1.61 -9.63
N VAL A 566 10.92 0.80 -10.36
CA VAL A 566 12.46 0.73 -10.23
C VAL A 566 13.49 1.46 -11.22
N GLY A 567 13.12 2.20 -12.32
CA GLY A 567 13.82 3.10 -13.35
C GLY A 567 14.05 4.69 -13.58
N TYR A 568 13.23 5.73 -13.21
CA TYR A 568 13.33 7.25 -13.32
C TYR A 568 13.86 7.95 -12.07
N ASP A 569 14.27 9.22 -12.13
CA ASP A 569 14.59 9.99 -10.91
C ASP A 569 13.94 11.37 -10.71
N ALA A 570 13.18 11.49 -9.62
CA ALA A 570 12.45 12.66 -9.16
C ALA A 570 13.34 13.47 -8.23
N GLY A 571 13.59 14.68 -8.70
CA GLY A 571 14.55 15.59 -8.09
C GLY A 571 16.02 15.23 -8.34
N GLY A 572 16.34 14.16 -9.08
CA GLY A 572 17.70 13.86 -9.54
C GLY A 572 18.71 13.52 -8.43
N LYS A 573 18.23 13.05 -7.28
CA LYS A 573 18.89 11.94 -6.56
C LYS A 573 18.68 10.71 -7.46
N SER A 574 19.64 9.80 -7.48
CA SER A 574 20.07 9.14 -8.71
C SER A 574 19.93 7.62 -8.64
N TRP A 575 18.67 7.15 -8.48
CA TRP A 575 18.00 5.91 -8.91
C TRP A 575 16.84 5.33 -7.96
N SER A 576 15.54 5.79 -7.89
CA SER A 576 14.42 5.22 -6.98
C SER A 576 12.95 5.66 -6.72
N GLY A 577 11.93 4.80 -6.69
CA GLY A 577 10.85 5.14 -5.73
C GLY A 577 9.81 6.28 -6.06
N HIS A 578 8.85 6.22 -7.03
CA HIS A 578 7.51 6.86 -6.76
C HIS A 578 6.18 6.11 -7.09
N VAL A 579 5.05 6.60 -6.53
CA VAL A 579 3.63 6.16 -6.67
C VAL A 579 2.68 7.31 -7.11
N GLU A 580 1.87 7.18 -8.17
CA GLU A 580 0.59 7.98 -8.57
C GLU A 580 -2.18 6.75 -8.67
N LEU A 581 -3.15 6.65 -7.67
CA LEU A 581 -4.47 5.97 -7.68
C LEU A 581 -5.58 6.64 -8.50
N PHE A 582 -6.44 5.82 -9.11
CA PHE A 582 -7.74 6.08 -9.75
C PHE A 582 -8.41 4.85 -10.36
N PHE A 583 -9.68 4.81 -10.81
CA PHE A 583 -10.99 5.42 -10.42
C PHE A 583 -12.10 4.87 -11.38
N GLY A 584 -12.40 3.57 -11.38
CA GLY A 584 -13.32 2.85 -12.29
C GLY A 584 -14.80 3.20 -12.31
N SER A 585 -15.40 3.02 -13.47
CA SER A 585 -16.63 3.72 -13.85
C SER A 585 -17.48 2.88 -14.77
N THR A 586 -18.76 3.24 -14.98
CA THR A 586 -19.74 2.61 -15.91
C THR A 586 -19.29 2.34 -17.36
N THR A 587 -18.05 2.69 -17.72
CA THR A 587 -17.46 2.56 -19.04
C THR A 587 -15.97 2.22 -19.06
N GLY A 588 -15.28 2.24 -17.92
CA GLY A 588 -13.82 2.26 -17.85
C GLY A 588 -13.19 3.59 -18.19
N LEU A 589 -11.98 3.59 -18.75
CA LEU A 589 -11.11 4.73 -18.44
C LEU A 589 -11.44 6.10 -19.00
N ALA A 590 -10.99 7.01 -18.14
CA ALA A 590 -10.32 8.24 -18.47
C ALA A 590 -9.10 8.06 -19.41
N SER A 591 -8.03 8.81 -19.18
CA SER A 591 -6.66 8.64 -19.72
C SER A 591 -5.67 9.49 -18.90
N THR A 592 -5.90 9.72 -17.59
CA THR A 592 -5.14 10.65 -16.73
C THR A 592 -5.20 10.39 -15.21
N PRO A 593 -4.21 10.88 -14.42
CA PRO A 593 -4.11 10.78 -12.94
C PRO A 593 -5.31 11.17 -12.08
N ASP A 594 -5.38 10.62 -10.84
CA ASP A 594 -6.18 11.23 -9.76
C ASP A 594 -5.44 11.59 -8.41
N TRP A 595 -4.27 11.05 -8.03
CA TRP A 595 -3.53 11.45 -6.77
C TRP A 595 -1.98 11.76 -6.97
N GLN A 596 -1.03 11.63 -5.98
CA GLN A 596 0.48 11.57 -6.15
C GLN A 596 1.42 11.44 -4.90
N LEU A 597 2.47 10.58 -4.91
CA LEU A 597 3.61 10.48 -3.94
C LEU A 597 5.01 10.15 -4.53
N ASP A 598 6.05 10.95 -4.18
CA ASP A 598 7.52 10.79 -4.37
C ASP A 598 8.31 10.13 -3.19
N GLY A 599 9.34 9.32 -3.46
CA GLY A 599 10.34 8.83 -2.49
C GLY A 599 11.48 9.81 -2.14
N ASP A 600 12.42 9.40 -1.26
CA ASP A 600 13.21 10.39 -0.48
C ASP A 600 14.77 10.39 -0.50
N LEU A 601 15.52 9.31 -0.81
CA LEU A 601 16.95 9.18 -0.42
C LEU A 601 18.00 8.86 -1.54
N PRO A 602 19.23 8.34 -1.23
CA PRO A 602 20.07 7.50 -2.11
C PRO A 602 19.99 5.98 -1.73
N ASN A 603 20.04 5.08 -2.73
CA ASN A 603 19.90 3.62 -2.72
C ASN A 603 18.64 2.92 -2.07
N ILE A 604 17.42 3.51 -1.94
CA ILE A 604 16.35 3.04 -1.00
C ILE A 604 15.13 2.24 -1.47
N ALA A 605 14.79 2.15 -2.75
CA ALA A 605 13.70 1.30 -3.23
C ALA A 605 12.25 1.62 -2.84
N LEU A 606 11.84 2.89 -2.58
CA LEU A 606 10.45 3.26 -2.10
C LEU A 606 9.43 2.41 -2.78
N GLY A 607 8.46 1.84 -2.08
CA GLY A 607 7.39 1.12 -2.72
C GLY A 607 7.73 -0.20 -3.43
N ALA A 608 8.96 -0.69 -3.31
CA ALA A 608 9.32 -2.06 -3.55
C ALA A 608 8.21 -3.06 -3.25
N CYS A 609 7.40 -2.84 -2.19
CA CYS A 609 5.97 -3.18 -2.08
C CYS A 609 5.10 -2.00 -2.39
N LEU A 610 3.91 -2.23 -2.89
CA LEU A 610 2.73 -1.64 -2.29
C LEU A 610 1.77 -2.86 -1.98
N GLY A 611 0.46 -2.87 -2.20
CA GLY A 611 -0.55 -3.74 -1.55
C GLY A 611 -1.97 -3.15 -1.54
N GLY A 612 -2.90 -3.55 -0.65
CA GLY A 612 -4.22 -2.93 -0.32
C GLY A 612 -4.61 -3.21 1.10
N ALA A 613 -5.35 -2.28 1.70
CA ALA A 613 -5.93 -2.40 3.02
C ALA A 613 -7.46 -2.42 3.06
N GLY A 614 -8.18 -1.30 3.25
CA GLY A 614 -9.64 -1.22 3.06
C GLY A 614 -10.31 -0.11 3.89
N ASP A 615 -11.59 -0.30 4.29
CA ASP A 615 -12.56 0.12 5.40
C ASP A 615 -12.79 -0.47 6.93
N VAL A 616 -12.05 -0.17 8.04
CA VAL A 616 -12.14 -0.62 9.47
C VAL A 616 -12.25 0.49 10.49
N ASN A 617 -11.49 1.57 10.32
CA ASN A 617 -11.28 2.52 11.42
C ASN A 617 -12.59 3.19 11.89
N GLY A 618 -13.62 3.03 11.05
CA GLY A 618 -15.05 3.09 11.31
C GLY A 618 -15.71 4.29 10.63
N ASP A 619 -15.04 4.82 9.60
CA ASP A 619 -15.12 6.15 9.02
C ASP A 619 -16.15 6.35 7.89
N GLY A 620 -15.72 6.21 6.62
CA GLY A 620 -16.50 6.46 5.41
C GLY A 620 -15.85 6.04 4.07
N TYR A 621 -14.58 5.58 4.04
CA TYR A 621 -13.67 5.28 2.90
C TYR A 621 -12.42 4.53 3.40
N ALA A 622 -11.41 4.40 2.52
CA ALA A 622 -10.51 3.26 2.50
C ALA A 622 -8.96 3.57 2.39
N ASP A 623 -8.14 2.88 3.21
CA ASP A 623 -6.68 2.90 3.53
C ASP A 623 -5.60 2.22 2.63
N ILE A 624 -4.46 2.93 2.51
CA ILE A 624 -3.48 2.76 1.43
C ILE A 624 -2.01 2.64 1.95
N LEU A 625 -1.28 1.52 2.01
CA LEU A 625 0.20 1.38 2.35
C LEU A 625 1.16 1.48 1.08
N ILE A 626 2.51 1.30 1.15
CA ILE A 626 3.67 1.43 0.19
C ILE A 626 5.04 0.94 0.84
N ALA A 627 6.13 0.41 0.21
CA ALA A 627 7.45 -0.05 0.80
C ALA A 627 8.88 0.15 0.20
N ALA A 628 9.79 0.90 0.81
CA ALA A 628 11.19 1.10 0.35
C ALA A 628 12.28 0.04 0.65
N ASP A 629 12.78 -0.78 -0.28
CA ASP A 629 13.81 -1.82 0.02
C ASP A 629 15.24 -1.46 0.44
N GLY A 630 16.03 -0.66 -0.27
CA GLY A 630 17.45 -0.47 0.06
C GLY A 630 17.71 0.53 1.19
N TYR A 631 16.70 0.86 1.99
CA TYR A 631 16.67 2.01 2.90
C TYR A 631 17.69 1.90 4.06
N ASP A 632 18.47 2.94 4.34
CA ASP A 632 19.54 2.97 5.39
C ASP A 632 19.11 3.80 6.64
N ASN A 633 18.82 3.22 7.83
CA ASN A 633 18.60 4.03 9.06
C ASN A 633 18.66 3.30 10.45
N PRO A 634 19.83 3.23 11.12
CA PRO A 634 21.18 3.63 10.72
C PRO A 634 22.05 2.44 10.29
N GLU A 635 21.46 1.25 10.23
CA GLU A 635 22.07 0.07 9.63
C GLU A 635 21.93 0.19 8.09
N THR A 636 22.72 -0.57 7.33
CA THR A 636 22.82 -0.41 5.87
C THR A 636 21.91 -1.40 5.17
N ASP A 637 21.23 -1.01 4.10
CA ASP A 637 20.32 -1.86 3.30
C ASP A 637 19.15 -2.42 4.16
N GLU A 638 18.44 -1.66 5.02
CA GLU A 638 17.39 -2.20 5.92
C GLU A 638 15.91 -2.10 5.49
N GLY A 639 15.59 -1.24 4.55
CA GLY A 639 14.27 -1.10 3.92
C GLY A 639 13.19 -0.35 4.71
N ARG A 640 11.91 -0.31 4.28
CA ARG A 640 10.83 0.62 4.75
C ARG A 640 9.40 0.38 4.21
N LEU A 641 8.35 0.92 4.86
CA LEU A 641 6.97 1.13 4.35
C LEU A 641 6.44 2.60 4.41
N TYR A 642 5.19 2.95 4.00
CA TYR A 642 4.48 4.27 4.09
C TYR A 642 2.93 4.03 3.88
N LEU A 643 1.94 4.51 4.66
CA LEU A 643 0.46 4.33 4.45
C LEU A 643 -0.34 5.60 4.68
N PHE A 644 -1.45 5.79 3.98
CA PHE A 644 -2.23 7.01 3.85
C PHE A 644 -3.72 6.61 3.90
N LEU A 645 -4.58 7.29 4.67
CA LEU A 645 -6.01 6.89 4.76
C LEU A 645 -6.83 7.35 3.56
N GLY A 646 -8.05 6.82 3.40
CA GLY A 646 -8.97 7.07 2.30
C GLY A 646 -9.70 8.41 2.29
N GLY A 647 -10.72 8.48 1.44
CA GLY A 647 -11.69 9.57 1.45
C GLY A 647 -12.41 9.77 0.12
N ALA A 648 -13.62 10.35 0.15
CA ALA A 648 -14.37 10.91 -1.00
C ALA A 648 -13.67 12.04 -1.82
N ALA A 649 -12.34 12.10 -1.75
CA ALA A 649 -11.45 12.90 -2.56
C ALA A 649 -10.04 12.28 -2.67
N GLY A 650 -9.91 10.95 -2.48
CA GLY A 650 -8.67 10.20 -2.44
C GLY A 650 -7.75 10.50 -1.24
N PRO A 651 -6.66 9.72 -1.08
CA PRO A 651 -5.82 9.72 0.12
C PRO A 651 -5.00 11.00 0.37
N ALA A 652 -4.33 11.05 1.53
CA ALA A 652 -3.28 12.03 1.84
C ALA A 652 -1.95 11.66 1.13
N THR A 653 -0.91 12.52 1.18
CA THR A 653 0.39 12.27 0.51
C THR A 653 1.54 11.90 1.47
N THR A 654 1.25 11.62 2.75
CA THR A 654 2.21 11.33 3.85
C THR A 654 1.88 9.98 4.56
N PRO A 655 2.79 9.35 5.37
CA PRO A 655 2.55 8.19 6.30
C PRO A 655 2.40 8.45 7.84
N ASP A 656 1.39 7.90 8.59
CA ASP A 656 1.06 8.32 10.02
C ASP A 656 1.84 7.47 11.01
N TRP A 657 1.74 6.15 10.87
CA TRP A 657 2.44 5.19 11.68
C TRP A 657 3.74 4.77 10.95
N MET A 658 4.76 4.35 11.69
CA MET A 658 5.97 3.77 11.09
C MET A 658 6.78 2.91 12.08
N VAL A 659 7.53 1.91 11.59
CA VAL A 659 8.46 1.03 12.31
C VAL A 659 9.65 0.65 11.45
N GLU A 660 10.70 0.23 12.14
CA GLU A 660 12.03 -0.07 11.61
C GLU A 660 12.52 -1.42 12.16
N THR A 661 13.63 -2.01 11.66
CA THR A 661 14.12 -3.32 12.22
C THR A 661 15.58 -3.47 12.56
N ASN A 662 16.43 -2.49 12.21
CA ASN A 662 17.63 -2.19 12.98
C ASN A 662 18.67 -3.33 12.93
N GLN A 663 18.87 -3.91 11.75
CA GLN A 663 19.95 -4.86 11.47
C GLN A 663 20.40 -4.67 10.02
N VAL A 664 21.71 -4.73 9.79
CA VAL A 664 22.31 -4.55 8.45
C VAL A 664 21.64 -5.47 7.45
N GLY A 665 21.16 -4.94 6.34
CA GLY A 665 20.81 -5.64 5.12
C GLY A 665 19.36 -6.09 5.03
N ALA A 666 18.55 -5.82 6.05
CA ALA A 666 17.14 -6.16 6.20
C ALA A 666 16.29 -6.02 4.93
N GLN A 667 16.50 -4.93 4.19
CA GLN A 667 15.90 -4.54 2.93
C GLN A 667 14.37 -4.71 2.80
N LEU A 668 13.57 -4.38 3.83
CA LEU A 668 12.10 -4.43 3.72
C LEU A 668 11.54 -3.61 2.56
N GLY A 669 10.60 -4.23 1.85
CA GLY A 669 9.93 -3.72 0.68
C GLY A 669 10.29 -4.48 -0.58
N LYS A 670 11.51 -4.99 -0.77
CA LYS A 670 11.97 -5.56 -2.05
C LYS A 670 11.03 -6.56 -2.66
N ALA A 671 10.46 -6.10 -3.72
CA ALA A 671 9.70 -6.95 -4.57
C ALA A 671 8.42 -7.36 -3.93
N ASN A 672 8.11 -8.64 -3.98
CA ASN A 672 6.78 -9.19 -3.99
C ASN A 672 5.72 -8.55 -3.08
N ALA A 673 5.96 -7.77 -1.99
CA ALA A 673 5.26 -6.71 -1.19
C ALA A 673 4.13 -6.83 -0.07
N CYS A 674 2.90 -6.29 -0.21
CA CYS A 674 1.92 -6.08 0.88
C CYS A 674 0.43 -6.37 0.50
N ALA A 675 -0.55 -6.63 1.41
CA ALA A 675 -1.66 -7.56 1.04
C ALA A 675 -2.87 -8.01 1.91
N GLY A 676 -4.13 -7.76 1.61
CA GLY A 676 -5.25 -8.23 2.45
C GLY A 676 -5.30 -9.69 2.99
N ALA A 677 -6.07 -10.03 4.03
CA ALA A 677 -6.23 -11.46 4.42
C ALA A 677 -7.36 -11.99 5.34
N GLY A 678 -8.02 -11.22 6.21
CA GLY A 678 -8.79 -11.55 7.47
C GLY A 678 -8.38 -11.33 8.98
N ASP A 679 -9.28 -10.82 9.88
CA ASP A 679 -9.05 -10.63 11.37
C ASP A 679 -9.12 -11.83 12.37
N VAL A 680 -8.65 -11.68 13.63
CA VAL A 680 -8.96 -12.56 14.80
C VAL A 680 -9.23 -11.87 16.15
N ASN A 681 -9.60 -10.60 16.22
CA ASN A 681 -9.75 -9.88 17.50
C ASN A 681 -10.85 -10.46 18.42
N GLY A 682 -12.02 -10.82 17.87
CA GLY A 682 -13.14 -11.48 18.56
C GLY A 682 -14.31 -10.55 18.94
N ASP A 683 -14.11 -9.24 18.84
CA ASP A 683 -15.11 -8.28 18.36
C ASP A 683 -14.39 -7.18 17.53
N GLY A 684 -13.95 -7.56 16.32
CA GLY A 684 -12.95 -6.91 15.44
C GLY A 684 -13.33 -6.65 13.94
N PHE A 685 -12.29 -6.45 13.10
CA PHE A 685 -12.23 -5.81 11.75
C PHE A 685 -10.84 -6.06 11.03
N ASP A 686 -10.64 -5.67 9.77
CA ASP A 686 -9.50 -5.71 8.80
C ASP A 686 -8.08 -5.15 9.26
N ASP A 687 -6.95 -5.43 8.56
CA ASP A 687 -5.58 -5.64 9.14
C ASP A 687 -4.30 -5.17 8.27
N ILE A 688 -2.97 -5.43 8.54
CA ILE A 688 -1.66 -4.89 7.87
C ILE A 688 -0.32 -5.36 8.56
N ILE A 689 0.95 -5.24 8.05
CA ILE A 689 2.08 -6.26 8.09
C ILE A 689 3.61 -5.95 7.71
N ALA A 690 4.63 -6.84 8.01
CA ALA A 690 5.99 -7.07 7.38
C ALA A 690 6.81 -8.42 7.73
N GLY A 691 7.52 -9.37 7.02
CA GLY A 691 7.88 -9.93 5.64
C GLY A 691 9.33 -10.35 5.08
N ALA A 692 10.14 -11.40 5.42
CA ALA A 692 11.66 -11.32 5.42
C ALA A 692 12.78 -12.21 4.69
N TRP A 693 13.86 -11.70 3.97
CA TRP A 693 14.91 -12.50 3.18
C TRP A 693 16.46 -12.47 3.44
N GLN A 694 17.11 -12.23 4.59
CA GLN A 694 18.44 -12.82 4.94
C GLN A 694 18.79 -12.43 6.40
N TYR A 695 17.99 -12.70 7.43
CA TYR A 695 18.31 -12.27 8.83
C TYR A 695 18.88 -13.31 9.75
N ASP A 696 19.94 -13.01 10.50
CA ASP A 696 20.77 -13.86 11.33
C ASP A 696 20.23 -13.99 12.77
N ASN A 697 20.09 -15.24 13.24
CA ASN A 697 19.48 -15.70 14.51
C ASN A 697 19.93 -17.15 14.81
N GLY A 698 20.67 -17.82 13.91
CA GLY A 698 21.05 -19.24 14.03
C GLY A 698 22.30 -19.62 13.26
N GLU A 699 22.28 -19.59 11.93
CA GLU A 699 23.51 -19.69 11.11
C GLU A 699 23.64 -18.44 10.23
N THR A 700 24.25 -18.53 9.05
CA THR A 700 24.44 -17.36 8.16
C THR A 700 23.11 -17.06 7.53
N ASP A 701 22.30 -16.33 8.32
CA ASP A 701 21.12 -15.54 7.99
C ASP A 701 19.68 -16.10 8.38
N GLU A 702 19.34 -16.97 9.41
CA GLU A 702 17.92 -17.37 9.95
C GLU A 702 17.42 -16.50 11.09
N GLY A 703 16.19 -16.19 11.55
CA GLY A 703 14.85 -16.38 10.99
C GLY A 703 13.77 -15.32 11.38
N ALA A 704 12.76 -14.96 10.54
CA ALA A 704 11.50 -14.28 10.95
C ALA A 704 10.24 -14.37 10.02
N ALA A 705 9.09 -14.27 10.69
CA ALA A 705 7.64 -14.26 10.42
C ALA A 705 6.99 -13.41 11.57
N PHE A 706 5.76 -12.83 11.50
CA PHE A 706 5.09 -11.91 12.48
C PHE A 706 3.51 -11.80 12.23
N LEU A 707 2.59 -11.09 12.99
CA LEU A 707 1.03 -11.03 12.97
C LEU A 707 0.19 -9.82 13.71
N TYR A 708 -0.42 -8.71 13.14
CA TYR A 708 -0.60 -7.30 13.68
C TYR A 708 -1.59 -7.07 14.87
N TYR A 709 -2.88 -6.84 14.66
CA TYR A 709 -4.05 -6.69 15.58
C TYR A 709 -4.63 -5.29 15.72
N GLY A 710 -5.17 -4.72 14.65
CA GLY A 710 -5.91 -3.45 14.65
C GLY A 710 -6.92 -3.26 15.78
N GLY A 711 -7.38 -2.02 15.96
CA GLY A 711 -8.32 -1.71 17.02
C GLY A 711 -8.46 -0.26 17.42
N ALA A 712 -9.61 0.34 17.12
CA ALA A 712 -10.21 1.59 17.62
C ALA A 712 -9.41 2.90 17.53
N ASP A 713 -8.10 2.84 17.39
CA ASP A 713 -7.15 3.94 17.62
C ASP A 713 -6.00 3.94 16.58
N GLY A 714 -5.98 2.97 15.68
CA GLY A 714 -4.88 2.73 14.75
C GLY A 714 -3.75 1.90 15.35
N LEU A 715 -2.56 2.20 14.84
CA LEU A 715 -1.54 1.20 14.53
C LEU A 715 -0.36 1.36 15.52
N SER A 716 0.36 0.29 15.89
CA SER A 716 0.97 0.15 17.25
C SER A 716 2.51 0.35 17.35
N THR A 717 3.37 -0.65 17.61
CA THR A 717 4.86 -0.51 17.56
C THR A 717 5.71 -1.80 17.66
N VAL A 718 5.15 -3.01 17.76
CA VAL A 718 5.84 -4.22 18.27
C VAL A 718 5.27 -5.53 17.74
N ALA A 719 6.11 -6.56 17.53
CA ALA A 719 5.66 -7.91 17.19
C ALA A 719 5.38 -8.86 18.40
N SER A 720 4.31 -9.70 18.42
CA SER A 720 3.97 -10.72 19.46
C SER A 720 4.60 -12.16 19.34
N TRP A 721 5.37 -12.57 18.31
CA TRP A 721 6.03 -13.92 18.12
C TRP A 721 7.06 -13.92 16.95
N SER A 722 7.72 -15.06 16.70
CA SER A 722 8.52 -15.55 15.54
C SER A 722 8.97 -17.01 15.93
N ILE A 723 10.11 -17.62 15.50
CA ILE A 723 11.04 -18.52 16.30
C ILE A 723 12.26 -19.18 15.56
N GLU A 724 12.20 -20.38 14.94
CA GLU A 724 13.34 -21.20 14.38
C GLU A 724 12.92 -21.88 13.01
N GLY A 725 13.62 -21.72 11.83
CA GLY A 725 13.10 -22.05 10.46
C GLY A 725 13.78 -23.13 9.57
N ASN A 726 14.93 -23.60 10.04
CA ASN A 726 15.40 -24.99 10.17
C ASN A 726 16.21 -25.79 9.12
N GLN A 727 17.25 -25.30 8.42
CA GLN A 727 18.36 -26.20 8.00
C GLN A 727 19.71 -25.57 7.54
N VAL A 728 20.51 -24.85 8.35
CA VAL A 728 21.97 -24.20 8.24
C VAL A 728 21.98 -23.67 6.90
N ASN A 729 20.86 -23.03 6.71
CA ASN A 729 20.30 -22.70 5.52
C ASN A 729 19.22 -23.81 4.89
N ALA A 730 17.88 -23.71 5.14
CA ALA A 730 16.57 -23.99 4.41
C ALA A 730 15.38 -22.97 3.78
N SER A 731 15.18 -21.64 3.38
CA SER A 731 15.55 -20.12 3.52
C SER A 731 14.29 -19.22 3.70
N MET A 732 14.21 -18.10 4.46
CA MET A 732 12.95 -17.41 4.88
C MET A 732 12.39 -16.32 3.98
N GLY A 733 11.13 -15.98 4.32
CA GLY A 733 10.41 -14.72 4.27
C GLY A 733 9.13 -14.82 3.49
N ASN A 734 9.28 -15.52 2.38
CA ASN A 734 8.81 -15.12 1.07
C ASN A 734 7.34 -14.65 0.94
N ALA A 735 6.25 -15.20 1.51
CA ALA A 735 4.80 -14.92 1.31
C ALA A 735 3.98 -15.45 2.45
N VAL A 736 2.91 -14.71 2.65
CA VAL A 736 2.18 -14.42 3.86
C VAL A 736 0.93 -13.58 3.37
N ALA A 737 -0.38 -14.00 3.26
CA ALA A 737 -1.69 -13.29 2.88
C ALA A 737 -2.73 -13.80 1.83
N GLY A 738 -4.03 -13.58 2.09
CA GLY A 738 -5.18 -13.61 1.16
C GLY A 738 -5.87 -14.90 0.60
N ALA A 739 -7.13 -15.23 1.01
CA ALA A 739 -8.09 -16.09 0.29
C ALA A 739 -9.63 -16.02 0.51
N GLY A 740 -10.35 -15.64 1.58
CA GLY A 740 -11.85 -15.78 1.52
C GLY A 740 -12.40 -17.25 1.49
N ASP A 741 -13.72 -17.57 1.59
CA ASP A 741 -14.34 -18.82 2.21
C ASP A 741 -14.09 -20.23 1.61
N ILE A 742 -12.83 -20.47 1.29
CA ILE A 742 -12.26 -21.78 1.06
C ILE A 742 -12.38 -22.88 2.13
N ASN A 743 -13.14 -22.73 3.22
CA ASN A 743 -13.54 -23.93 3.96
C ASN A 743 -14.97 -24.07 4.55
N GLY A 744 -15.76 -23.03 4.78
CA GLY A 744 -17.23 -23.16 4.94
C GLY A 744 -17.91 -22.87 6.29
N ASP A 745 -17.48 -21.91 7.12
CA ASP A 745 -18.12 -21.66 8.44
C ASP A 745 -18.07 -20.28 9.22
N GLY A 746 -17.32 -19.22 8.86
CA GLY A 746 -17.02 -17.93 9.56
C GLY A 746 -16.13 -16.78 8.90
N TYR A 747 -14.79 -16.73 8.55
CA TYR A 747 -13.44 -16.92 9.22
C TYR A 747 -12.13 -17.24 8.29
N ALA A 748 -11.26 -16.28 7.77
CA ALA A 748 -10.07 -16.26 6.77
C ALA A 748 -8.78 -17.18 6.80
N ASP A 749 -7.57 -16.82 6.24
CA ASP A 749 -6.26 -17.55 6.45
C ASP A 749 -4.92 -16.73 6.36
N VAL A 750 -3.69 -17.28 6.00
CA VAL A 750 -2.43 -16.65 5.35
C VAL A 750 -1.42 -17.59 4.64
N LEU A 751 -0.07 -17.36 4.55
CA LEU A 751 0.89 -18.09 3.67
C LEU A 751 2.40 -18.22 4.18
N VAL A 752 3.29 -19.10 3.57
CA VAL A 752 4.81 -19.41 3.41
C VAL A 752 5.37 -20.54 2.34
N GLY A 753 6.30 -20.31 1.38
CA GLY A 753 6.81 -21.09 0.20
C GLY A 753 8.22 -20.77 -0.52
N ALA A 754 9.14 -21.73 -0.82
CA ALA A 754 10.65 -22.02 -0.88
C ALA A 754 11.89 -21.53 -1.80
N LYS A 755 12.10 -20.33 -2.39
CA LYS A 755 13.12 -19.90 -3.48
C LYS A 755 14.22 -20.78 -4.14
N HIS A 756 14.90 -21.72 -3.50
CA HIS A 756 15.70 -22.71 -4.24
C HIS A 756 15.92 -24.02 -3.45
N TYR A 757 14.85 -24.65 -2.97
CA TYR A 757 14.86 -25.70 -1.93
C TYR A 757 15.06 -27.19 -2.31
N ASP A 758 15.81 -27.95 -1.51
CA ASP A 758 16.24 -29.33 -1.75
C ASP A 758 15.45 -30.39 -0.91
N ASN A 759 14.21 -30.72 -1.28
CA ASN A 759 13.41 -31.83 -0.71
C ASN A 759 13.76 -33.23 -1.32
N GLY A 760 14.84 -33.39 -2.09
CA GLY A 760 15.05 -34.61 -2.89
C GLY A 760 15.98 -34.49 -4.10
N GLU A 761 16.03 -33.34 -4.77
CA GLU A 761 17.06 -32.90 -5.72
C GLU A 761 17.49 -31.44 -5.41
N THR A 762 17.96 -30.65 -6.40
CA THR A 762 18.57 -29.31 -6.19
C THR A 762 17.69 -28.16 -6.66
N ASN A 763 17.07 -27.45 -5.75
CA ASN A 763 16.29 -26.24 -5.91
C ASN A 763 14.75 -26.31 -6.19
N GLU A 764 14.02 -27.46 -6.09
CA GLU A 764 12.51 -27.79 -6.18
C GLU A 764 11.35 -26.75 -6.39
N GLY A 765 10.18 -26.89 -5.72
CA GLY A 765 9.15 -25.85 -5.31
C GLY A 765 8.22 -26.32 -4.19
N VAL A 766 7.92 -25.53 -3.13
CA VAL A 766 6.84 -25.77 -2.11
C VAL A 766 6.69 -24.78 -0.94
N VAL A 767 5.84 -25.08 0.05
CA VAL A 767 4.70 -24.36 0.66
C VAL A 767 4.31 -25.01 2.02
N PHE A 768 3.27 -24.52 2.72
CA PHE A 768 2.57 -25.11 3.88
C PHE A 768 1.00 -24.76 3.91
N VAL A 769 0.07 -25.05 4.88
CA VAL A 769 -1.38 -24.53 4.93
C VAL A 769 -2.13 -24.36 6.26
N TYR A 770 -3.17 -23.53 6.32
CA TYR A 770 -3.81 -23.20 7.59
C TYR A 770 -5.36 -23.36 7.72
N ALA A 771 -6.03 -22.43 8.43
CA ALA A 771 -7.46 -22.29 8.86
C ALA A 771 -7.86 -21.05 9.76
N GLY A 772 -7.96 -19.81 9.27
CA GLY A 772 -8.21 -18.58 10.03
C GLY A 772 -9.54 -18.55 10.73
N SER A 773 -9.59 -17.86 11.87
CA SER A 773 -10.70 -17.96 12.83
C SER A 773 -10.47 -17.29 14.18
N VAL A 774 -11.58 -17.17 14.93
CA VAL A 774 -11.85 -16.64 16.29
C VAL A 774 -10.84 -16.88 17.45
N SER A 775 -9.53 -16.89 17.19
CA SER A 775 -8.46 -16.88 18.20
C SER A 775 -7.11 -16.39 17.67
N GLY A 776 -6.82 -16.58 16.38
CA GLY A 776 -5.43 -16.54 15.91
C GLY A 776 -4.58 -17.71 16.45
N VAL A 777 -3.36 -17.91 15.98
CA VAL A 777 -3.12 -18.75 14.79
C VAL A 777 -2.17 -19.92 15.16
N THR A 778 -2.14 -21.02 14.41
CA THR A 778 -1.42 -22.27 14.75
C THR A 778 -0.21 -22.61 13.84
N THR A 779 1.00 -22.77 14.42
CA THR A 779 2.33 -22.78 13.74
C THR A 779 2.65 -23.99 12.83
N THR A 780 1.65 -24.72 12.37
CA THR A 780 1.83 -25.97 11.58
C THR A 780 1.16 -25.77 10.21
N PRO A 781 1.21 -26.72 9.25
CA PRO A 781 0.76 -26.47 7.88
C PRO A 781 0.01 -27.59 7.09
N ALA A 782 -1.03 -27.32 6.31
CA ALA A 782 -2.09 -28.24 5.97
C ALA A 782 -2.13 -28.95 4.62
N ALA A 783 -1.03 -29.09 3.86
CA ALA A 783 -0.93 -30.06 2.75
C ALA A 783 0.51 -30.31 2.22
N LEU A 784 0.74 -30.46 0.88
CA LEU A 784 2.05 -30.54 0.18
C LEU A 784 2.08 -30.76 -1.37
N LEU A 785 2.01 -29.75 -2.26
CA LEU A 785 2.15 -29.86 -3.74
C LEU A 785 3.50 -30.50 -4.28
N GLU A 786 3.49 -31.63 -5.07
CA GLU A 786 4.66 -32.54 -5.38
C GLU A 786 4.66 -33.44 -6.71
N VAL A 787 5.74 -33.57 -7.58
CA VAL A 787 5.93 -34.54 -8.75
C VAL A 787 7.23 -34.70 -9.70
N ASN A 788 8.30 -33.85 -9.83
CA ASN A 788 9.74 -34.15 -10.30
C ASN A 788 10.38 -33.86 -11.75
N VAL A 789 11.17 -32.76 -12.03
CA VAL A 789 12.15 -32.41 -13.18
C VAL A 789 13.10 -31.08 -13.05
N ALA A 790 14.37 -31.03 -13.58
CA ALA A 790 15.64 -30.28 -13.16
C ALA A 790 16.14 -28.81 -13.53
N ASN A 791 17.08 -28.22 -12.74
CA ASN A 791 17.54 -26.81 -12.53
C ASN A 791 16.51 -25.68 -12.65
N ALA A 792 15.43 -25.95 -11.94
CA ALA A 792 14.21 -25.24 -11.89
C ALA A 792 14.17 -24.16 -10.79
N TYR A 793 13.52 -24.25 -9.59
CA TYR A 793 13.20 -23.23 -8.52
C TYR A 793 11.76 -22.63 -8.39
N PHE A 794 10.74 -23.40 -8.03
CA PHE A 794 9.32 -23.04 -8.09
C PHE A 794 8.84 -22.17 -6.98
N GLY A 795 8.48 -20.90 -7.27
CA GLY A 795 7.38 -20.35 -6.48
C GLY A 795 7.27 -18.92 -6.02
N THR A 796 7.71 -17.84 -6.66
CA THR A 796 7.65 -16.51 -6.03
C THR A 796 6.22 -15.90 -5.75
N SER A 797 5.22 -16.64 -5.26
CA SER A 797 3.84 -16.58 -5.76
C SER A 797 2.73 -17.02 -4.83
N VAL A 798 1.60 -16.32 -4.61
CA VAL A 798 0.32 -16.99 -4.22
C VAL A 798 -1.03 -16.21 -4.30
N ALA A 799 -2.20 -16.89 -4.46
CA ALA A 799 -3.64 -16.45 -4.40
C ALA A 799 -4.60 -15.91 -5.56
N SER A 800 -5.71 -15.18 -5.29
CA SER A 800 -7.09 -14.94 -5.90
C SER A 800 -7.53 -14.74 -7.41
N ALA A 801 -8.82 -14.90 -7.79
CA ALA A 801 -9.41 -14.88 -9.16
C ALA A 801 -10.95 -14.81 -9.23
N GLY A 802 -11.67 -15.62 -8.44
CA GLY A 802 -13.13 -15.60 -8.26
C GLY A 802 -14.18 -16.77 -8.51
N ASP A 803 -14.19 -17.87 -9.32
CA ASP A 803 -15.11 -19.11 -9.38
C ASP A 803 -15.55 -19.59 -10.80
N VAL A 804 -14.98 -20.57 -11.54
CA VAL A 804 -15.27 -20.62 -13.02
C VAL A 804 -15.90 -21.86 -13.74
N ASN A 805 -17.07 -22.40 -13.31
CA ASN A 805 -17.93 -23.24 -14.21
C ASN A 805 -19.45 -23.41 -13.93
N ALA A 806 -20.03 -22.63 -13.02
CA ALA A 806 -21.31 -22.77 -12.35
C ALA A 806 -21.38 -23.93 -11.33
N ASP A 807 -20.67 -23.78 -10.21
CA ASP A 807 -20.81 -24.59 -8.99
C ASP A 807 -20.73 -23.86 -7.63
N GLY A 808 -19.81 -22.91 -7.43
CA GLY A 808 -19.97 -21.84 -6.44
C GLY A 808 -18.72 -21.03 -6.13
N TYR A 809 -17.54 -21.61 -6.31
CA TYR A 809 -16.51 -21.66 -5.31
C TYR A 809 -15.05 -21.61 -5.81
N ALA A 810 -14.15 -21.15 -4.94
CA ALA A 810 -12.74 -20.92 -5.20
C ALA A 810 -11.91 -22.11 -5.70
N ASP A 811 -10.86 -21.81 -6.48
CA ASP A 811 -10.07 -22.69 -7.34
C ASP A 811 -9.02 -21.93 -8.23
N VAL A 812 -7.76 -22.40 -8.38
CA VAL A 812 -6.51 -21.56 -7.99
C VAL A 812 -5.70 -21.41 -9.43
N ILE A 813 -4.39 -21.03 -9.59
CA ILE A 813 -3.31 -21.27 -10.62
C ILE A 813 -1.97 -21.26 -9.89
N ILE A 814 -0.89 -21.60 -10.59
CA ILE A 814 0.47 -21.43 -10.09
C ILE A 814 1.50 -20.90 -11.16
N GLY A 815 2.65 -20.34 -10.75
CA GLY A 815 3.54 -19.32 -11.43
C GLY A 815 5.15 -19.27 -11.73
N ALA A 816 6.16 -20.18 -11.90
CA ALA A 816 7.24 -20.37 -12.98
C ALA A 816 8.75 -19.85 -13.09
N PRO A 817 9.63 -19.20 -12.29
CA PRO A 817 10.94 -18.72 -12.82
C PRO A 817 12.10 -19.57 -13.48
N GLY A 818 12.04 -20.71 -14.21
CA GLY A 818 13.29 -21.42 -14.69
C GLY A 818 13.30 -22.34 -15.96
N TYR A 819 12.16 -22.89 -16.40
CA TYR A 819 11.97 -24.02 -17.37
C TYR A 819 12.85 -23.89 -18.64
N ALA A 820 13.21 -25.05 -19.18
CA ALA A 820 14.45 -25.30 -19.90
C ALA A 820 14.91 -24.21 -20.88
N ASN A 821 16.08 -23.65 -20.59
CA ASN A 821 16.73 -22.53 -21.31
C ASN A 821 15.94 -21.21 -21.22
N SER A 822 15.27 -21.14 -20.09
CA SER A 822 14.62 -20.02 -19.49
C SER A 822 13.36 -19.51 -20.14
N ALA A 823 12.30 -20.33 -20.29
CA ALA A 823 11.22 -20.29 -21.28
C ALA A 823 9.62 -20.08 -21.10
N GLY A 824 8.98 -19.63 -20.01
CA GLY A 824 7.51 -19.46 -19.69
C GLY A 824 6.41 -20.56 -19.74
N ALA A 825 5.44 -20.56 -18.77
CA ALA A 825 4.40 -21.55 -18.36
C ALA A 825 3.24 -21.00 -17.38
N ALA A 826 2.38 -21.81 -16.63
CA ALA A 826 1.38 -21.83 -15.40
C ALA A 826 0.46 -23.11 -14.99
N TYR A 827 -0.29 -23.14 -13.83
CA TYR A 827 -1.27 -24.11 -13.09
C TYR A 827 -2.83 -24.31 -13.26
N VAL A 828 -3.53 -25.51 -13.28
CA VAL A 828 -5.07 -25.64 -13.31
C VAL A 828 -5.72 -26.91 -12.80
N PHE A 829 -6.83 -26.95 -12.00
CA PHE A 829 -7.84 -28.06 -11.98
C PHE A 829 -9.43 -27.94 -11.64
N PRO A 830 -10.45 -27.89 -12.58
CA PRO A 830 -11.95 -28.15 -12.50
C PRO A 830 -12.77 -29.21 -11.64
N GLY A 831 -13.83 -28.78 -10.94
CA GLY A 831 -15.08 -29.42 -10.44
C GLY A 831 -15.07 -30.74 -9.62
N GLY A 832 -15.33 -30.71 -8.30
CA GLY A 832 -15.45 -31.94 -7.47
C GLY A 832 -15.92 -31.86 -5.99
N PRO A 833 -15.66 -32.91 -5.16
CA PRO A 833 -16.22 -33.01 -3.79
C PRO A 833 -15.27 -33.45 -2.64
N GLY A 834 -15.10 -32.57 -1.63
CA GLY A 834 -14.46 -32.78 -0.30
C GLY A 834 -12.93 -32.66 -0.14
N GLY A 835 -12.40 -31.43 0.07
CA GLY A 835 -10.98 -31.06 0.34
C GLY A 835 -10.20 -30.55 -0.89
N LEU A 836 -9.52 -29.39 -0.81
CA LEU A 836 -8.98 -28.72 -2.02
C LEU A 836 -7.88 -29.54 -2.72
N SER A 837 -8.05 -29.83 -4.03
CA SER A 837 -7.33 -30.88 -4.79
C SER A 837 -6.60 -30.45 -6.10
N SER A 838 -6.30 -31.38 -7.02
CA SER A 838 -4.93 -31.56 -7.54
C SER A 838 -4.70 -32.10 -8.98
N VAL A 839 -5.66 -32.08 -9.95
CA VAL A 839 -5.69 -33.09 -11.07
C VAL A 839 -5.91 -32.69 -12.59
N PRO A 840 -5.23 -33.27 -13.65
CA PRO A 840 -5.04 -32.60 -14.99
C PRO A 840 -5.41 -33.24 -16.38
N ILE A 841 -5.57 -32.40 -17.45
CA ILE A 841 -5.77 -32.76 -18.91
C ILE A 841 -5.10 -31.92 -20.08
N TRP A 842 -5.40 -30.62 -20.38
CA TRP A 842 -4.84 -29.76 -21.49
C TRP A 842 -4.09 -28.48 -21.06
N THR A 843 -3.27 -27.84 -21.94
CA THR A 843 -2.11 -27.02 -21.48
C THR A 843 -1.50 -25.90 -22.47
N MET A 844 -0.44 -25.07 -22.16
CA MET A 844 -0.08 -23.72 -22.77
C MET A 844 1.38 -23.17 -22.50
N THR A 845 2.03 -22.29 -23.30
CA THR A 845 3.54 -22.30 -23.48
C THR A 845 4.18 -21.15 -24.33
N GLY A 846 5.53 -21.00 -24.34
CA GLY A 846 6.30 -20.02 -25.16
C GLY A 846 7.17 -20.32 -26.42
N SER A 847 7.55 -19.28 -27.23
CA SER A 847 8.19 -19.30 -28.61
C SER A 847 9.61 -18.69 -29.08
N GLN A 848 10.54 -18.03 -28.32
CA GLN A 848 12.07 -18.03 -28.50
C GLN A 848 12.88 -17.67 -27.17
N ASN A 849 14.24 -17.59 -27.07
CA ASN A 849 15.09 -18.02 -25.90
C ASN A 849 15.84 -17.00 -24.96
N LEU A 850 15.89 -17.30 -23.64
CA LEU A 850 16.57 -16.66 -22.47
C LEU A 850 15.84 -15.63 -21.55
N ALA A 851 14.51 -15.62 -21.51
CA ALA A 851 13.72 -14.58 -20.85
C ALA A 851 12.32 -15.01 -20.43
N TYR A 852 12.31 -16.09 -19.71
CA TYR A 852 11.62 -16.23 -18.47
C TYR A 852 10.10 -16.01 -18.47
N PHE A 853 9.26 -16.29 -19.48
CA PHE A 853 7.81 -15.91 -19.43
C PHE A 853 6.91 -16.19 -18.23
N GLY A 854 6.98 -15.29 -17.21
CA GLY A 854 6.15 -15.08 -16.01
C GLY A 854 6.67 -14.31 -14.76
N GLY A 855 7.50 -13.27 -14.82
CA GLY A 855 8.08 -12.57 -13.64
C GLY A 855 7.28 -12.44 -12.31
N SER A 856 5.96 -12.26 -12.35
CA SER A 856 4.98 -12.55 -11.31
C SER A 856 3.53 -12.72 -11.71
N VAL A 857 2.52 -12.84 -10.82
CA VAL A 857 1.17 -12.29 -11.10
C VAL A 857 0.14 -12.01 -9.95
N ALA A 858 -1.17 -11.69 -10.26
CA ALA A 858 -2.53 -11.91 -9.60
C ALA A 858 -4.04 -11.44 -10.25
N GLY A 859 -5.30 -11.44 -9.70
CA GLY A 859 -6.72 -10.84 -10.05
C GLY A 859 -7.20 -9.57 -10.91
N ALA A 860 -8.45 -8.96 -10.83
CA ALA A 860 -9.04 -7.61 -11.37
C ALA A 860 -10.52 -7.09 -11.16
N GLY A 861 -11.64 -7.79 -11.36
CA GLY A 861 -13.07 -7.32 -11.19
C GLY A 861 -14.04 -7.19 -12.44
N ASP A 862 -15.39 -7.33 -12.38
CA ASP A 862 -16.44 -7.69 -13.42
C ASP A 862 -16.54 -7.06 -14.83
N VAL A 863 -15.47 -6.53 -15.40
CA VAL A 863 -15.27 -5.57 -16.51
C VAL A 863 -16.21 -5.64 -17.73
N ASN A 864 -16.98 -6.68 -18.05
CA ASN A 864 -17.79 -6.72 -19.30
C ASN A 864 -19.19 -6.22 -19.13
N GLY A 865 -19.80 -6.39 -17.97
CA GLY A 865 -21.24 -6.18 -17.88
C GLY A 865 -21.99 -7.39 -18.40
N ASP A 866 -21.38 -8.59 -18.40
CA ASP A 866 -22.17 -9.81 -18.49
C ASP A 866 -22.09 -10.75 -17.28
N GLY A 867 -21.13 -10.55 -16.37
CA GLY A 867 -21.21 -11.02 -15.01
C GLY A 867 -20.52 -12.36 -14.82
N PHE A 868 -19.42 -12.38 -14.06
CA PHE A 868 -18.60 -13.46 -13.47
C PHE A 868 -17.23 -12.81 -13.19
N ALA A 869 -16.09 -13.49 -13.38
CA ALA A 869 -14.73 -13.03 -13.14
C ALA A 869 -13.74 -13.73 -14.07
N ASP A 870 -12.42 -13.58 -13.86
CA ASP A 870 -11.43 -13.85 -14.89
C ASP A 870 -10.12 -14.45 -14.38
N ILE A 871 -9.08 -14.42 -15.24
CA ILE A 871 -7.71 -14.78 -14.95
C ILE A 871 -6.78 -14.26 -16.07
N ILE A 872 -5.47 -14.12 -15.82
CA ILE A 872 -4.69 -13.16 -16.60
C ILE A 872 -3.12 -13.29 -16.54
N VAL A 873 -2.30 -12.64 -17.42
CA VAL A 873 -0.90 -13.01 -17.80
C VAL A 873 0.20 -11.97 -18.22
N GLY A 874 1.28 -11.74 -17.42
CA GLY A 874 2.23 -10.58 -17.58
C GLY A 874 3.71 -10.50 -18.06
N ALA A 875 3.95 -10.55 -19.36
CA ALA A 875 5.16 -10.18 -20.09
C ALA A 875 6.39 -9.51 -19.53
N SER A 876 7.16 -10.09 -18.69
CA SER A 876 8.53 -9.67 -18.47
C SER A 876 9.60 -9.53 -19.72
N ARG A 877 10.68 -10.29 -20.12
CA ARG A 877 11.82 -9.84 -21.06
C ARG A 877 11.77 -9.86 -22.65
N ASN A 878 10.70 -10.12 -23.41
CA ASN A 878 10.52 -10.38 -24.92
C ASN A 878 11.59 -10.36 -26.06
N ASP A 879 11.18 -10.64 -27.31
CA ASP A 879 11.81 -10.28 -28.60
C ASP A 879 10.71 -9.95 -29.63
N ASN A 880 10.64 -8.71 -30.15
CA ASN A 880 9.73 -8.20 -31.21
C ASN A 880 10.21 -6.84 -31.85
N GLY A 881 11.50 -6.48 -31.76
CA GLY A 881 12.03 -5.10 -32.05
C GLY A 881 13.56 -4.89 -31.80
N GLU A 882 14.07 -4.52 -30.61
CA GLU A 882 15.53 -4.37 -30.27
C GLU A 882 16.13 -5.45 -29.30
N TRP A 883 16.20 -5.25 -27.96
CA TRP A 883 16.89 -6.18 -27.03
C TRP A 883 16.44 -6.11 -25.56
N ASP A 884 16.12 -7.30 -25.00
CA ASP A 884 15.62 -7.57 -23.64
C ASP A 884 14.49 -6.59 -23.31
N GLU A 885 13.24 -6.99 -23.60
CA GLU A 885 12.16 -6.10 -24.01
C GLU A 885 10.68 -6.70 -24.02
N GLY A 886 9.90 -7.18 -22.97
CA GLY A 886 8.52 -7.84 -23.09
C GLY A 886 7.15 -7.45 -22.43
N SER A 887 6.16 -8.36 -22.54
CA SER A 887 4.74 -8.25 -22.98
C SER A 887 3.50 -8.80 -22.22
N ALA A 888 2.71 -8.06 -21.48
CA ALA A 888 1.57 -8.65 -20.78
C ALA A 888 0.38 -9.03 -21.74
N TYR A 889 -0.70 -9.75 -21.34
CA TYR A 889 -1.97 -10.05 -22.11
C TYR A 889 -3.19 -10.38 -21.22
N LEU A 890 -4.45 -10.03 -21.51
CA LEU A 890 -5.58 -9.93 -20.50
C LEU A 890 -7.07 -10.62 -20.80
N TYR A 891 -8.09 -12.67 -20.31
CA TYR A 891 -9.08 -13.74 -20.80
C TYR A 891 -10.52 -13.55 -20.26
N TYR A 892 -11.52 -13.10 -21.08
CA TYR A 892 -12.92 -12.66 -20.70
C TYR A 892 -14.22 -13.56 -20.89
N GLY A 893 -14.65 -14.49 -20.00
CA GLY A 893 -15.83 -15.42 -20.18
C GLY A 893 -15.72 -16.89 -20.80
N SER A 894 -15.83 -17.96 -19.98
CA SER A 894 -16.11 -19.42 -20.18
C SER A 894 -16.57 -20.26 -18.92
N ALA A 895 -17.73 -20.95 -18.91
CA ALA A 895 -18.22 -21.79 -17.74
C ALA A 895 -17.51 -23.15 -17.65
N SER A 896 -16.21 -23.07 -17.72
CA SER A 896 -15.29 -24.13 -18.07
C SER A 896 -13.84 -23.61 -18.11
N GLY A 897 -13.59 -22.45 -17.50
CA GLY A 897 -12.31 -21.75 -17.53
C GLY A 897 -11.81 -21.38 -18.95
N PRO A 898 -10.65 -20.73 -19.01
CA PRO A 898 -10.13 -20.02 -20.16
C PRO A 898 -9.97 -20.84 -21.43
N ALA A 899 -10.28 -20.13 -22.51
CA ALA A 899 -9.70 -20.34 -23.81
C ALA A 899 -8.28 -19.72 -23.88
N THR A 900 -7.66 -19.61 -25.07
CA THR A 900 -6.20 -19.88 -25.17
C THR A 900 -5.36 -18.84 -25.93
N SER A 901 -5.85 -17.63 -26.17
CA SER A 901 -5.23 -16.70 -27.14
C SER A 901 -5.75 -15.25 -27.09
N ALA A 902 -4.88 -14.30 -26.74
CA ALA A 902 -5.26 -12.92 -26.49
C ALA A 902 -5.78 -12.08 -27.72
N SER A 903 -6.94 -11.39 -27.61
CA SER A 903 -7.39 -10.20 -28.41
C SER A 903 -6.43 -9.00 -28.52
N TRP A 904 -5.63 -8.66 -27.51
CA TRP A 904 -5.26 -7.26 -27.26
C TRP A 904 -4.06 -7.18 -26.29
N MET A 905 -3.03 -6.39 -26.64
CA MET A 905 -1.91 -6.22 -25.73
C MET A 905 -1.11 -4.92 -25.86
N ALA A 906 -0.47 -4.57 -24.74
CA ALA A 906 0.40 -3.45 -24.50
C ALA A 906 1.89 -3.82 -24.58
N GLU A 907 2.70 -2.98 -25.26
CA GLU A 907 4.16 -3.08 -25.49
C GLU A 907 5.06 -1.75 -25.39
N GLY A 908 6.40 -1.78 -25.22
CA GLY A 908 7.23 -0.83 -24.41
C GLY A 908 7.96 0.42 -25.01
N ASN A 909 9.11 0.40 -25.77
CA ASN A 909 9.70 1.48 -26.69
C ASN A 909 11.10 2.28 -26.65
N GLN A 910 12.13 2.22 -25.73
CA GLN A 910 13.61 2.58 -25.86
C GLN A 910 14.63 1.82 -24.87
N ASP A 911 15.48 0.87 -25.35
CA ASP A 911 16.65 0.11 -24.76
C ASP A 911 16.61 -0.58 -23.36
N ASN A 912 16.88 -1.92 -23.26
CA ASN A 912 17.13 -2.75 -22.04
C ASN A 912 16.20 -2.48 -20.85
N ALA A 913 14.95 -2.15 -21.15
CA ALA A 913 14.03 -1.56 -20.22
C ALA A 913 12.88 -2.44 -19.66
N TYR A 914 13.14 -3.24 -18.63
CA TYR A 914 12.27 -4.16 -17.88
C TYR A 914 10.84 -3.64 -17.41
N PHE A 915 9.90 -3.37 -18.32
CA PHE A 915 8.44 -3.10 -18.22
C PHE A 915 7.49 -3.81 -17.15
N GLY A 916 7.84 -4.44 -15.98
CA GLY A 916 6.93 -5.35 -15.19
C GLY A 916 7.21 -6.80 -14.63
N GLN A 917 8.02 -7.07 -13.60
CA GLN A 917 8.30 -8.45 -13.08
C GLN A 917 7.43 -8.78 -11.89
N ALA A 918 6.47 -7.92 -11.58
CA ALA A 918 5.65 -7.96 -10.41
C ALA A 918 4.37 -7.20 -10.75
N VAL A 919 3.18 -7.73 -10.53
CA VAL A 919 1.94 -6.96 -10.55
C VAL A 919 0.96 -7.71 -9.71
N ALA A 920 0.13 -6.89 -9.08
CA ALA A 920 -1.00 -7.20 -8.29
C ALA A 920 -2.26 -6.34 -8.75
N GLY A 921 -3.11 -5.57 -8.03
CA GLY A 921 -4.32 -4.88 -8.62
C GLY A 921 -5.77 -4.94 -8.02
N ALA A 922 -6.75 -4.16 -8.48
CA ALA A 922 -8.21 -4.41 -8.33
C ALA A 922 -9.08 -4.13 -7.06
N GLY A 923 -10.08 -3.24 -7.19
CA GLY A 923 -11.26 -3.01 -6.32
C GLY A 923 -12.16 -1.85 -6.89
N ASP A 924 -13.20 -1.34 -6.18
CA ASP A 924 -14.40 -0.51 -6.57
C ASP A 924 -14.68 0.99 -6.06
N VAL A 925 -13.87 2.08 -6.21
CA VAL A 925 -14.00 3.54 -5.78
C VAL A 925 -14.76 4.74 -6.47
N ASP A 926 -14.68 5.02 -7.77
CA ASP A 926 -15.16 6.23 -8.50
C ASP A 926 -16.66 6.36 -8.77
N GLY A 927 -17.40 5.34 -8.40
CA GLY A 927 -18.79 5.35 -8.03
C GLY A 927 -19.96 5.77 -8.96
N ASP A 928 -19.97 5.41 -10.26
CA ASP A 928 -21.21 4.92 -10.99
C ASP A 928 -21.75 3.30 -11.11
N GLY A 929 -21.13 1.24 -10.16
CA GLY A 929 -21.12 -0.26 -10.17
C GLY A 929 -19.75 -0.97 -10.40
N TYR A 930 -18.67 -0.34 -10.95
CA TYR A 930 -17.48 -0.90 -11.68
C TYR A 930 -15.99 -0.65 -11.14
N ASP A 931 -15.28 -1.59 -10.50
CA ASP A 931 -13.80 -1.75 -10.21
C ASP A 931 -12.73 -1.46 -11.35
N ASP A 932 -11.38 -1.69 -11.19
CA ASP A 932 -10.32 -1.39 -12.24
C ASP A 932 -9.13 -2.38 -12.50
N ILE A 933 -7.96 -1.90 -13.03
CA ILE A 933 -6.58 -2.41 -13.02
C ILE A 933 -5.50 -1.30 -13.26
N ILE A 934 -4.18 -1.61 -13.32
CA ILE A 934 -3.01 -0.73 -13.00
C ILE A 934 -1.54 -1.28 -13.30
N ILE A 935 -0.38 -0.53 -13.54
CA ILE A 935 1.09 -0.93 -13.96
C ILE A 935 2.36 -0.01 -13.66
N GLY A 936 3.60 -0.41 -13.19
CA GLY A 936 4.95 0.35 -13.07
C GLY A 936 6.40 -0.35 -12.87
N ALA A 937 7.63 0.08 -13.36
CA ALA A 937 9.01 -0.58 -13.16
C ALA A 937 10.41 0.14 -13.41
N ASP A 938 11.44 -0.60 -13.91
CA ASP A 938 12.92 -0.49 -13.74
C ASP A 938 13.97 0.38 -14.59
N GLY A 939 13.72 1.25 -15.61
CA GLY A 939 14.73 2.04 -16.47
C GLY A 939 14.82 2.24 -18.14
N PHE A 940 14.21 2.90 -19.23
CA PHE A 940 13.33 4.00 -19.91
C PHE A 940 13.54 5.64 -20.02
N ASP A 941 14.55 6.42 -19.55
CA ASP A 941 14.81 7.90 -19.72
C ASP A 941 13.57 8.77 -19.84
N THR A 942 13.10 9.14 -18.68
CA THR A 942 13.02 10.54 -18.39
C THR A 942 14.38 11.15 -18.08
N ALA A 943 15.26 10.51 -17.30
CA ALA A 943 16.46 11.23 -16.83
C ALA A 943 17.71 10.42 -16.47
N LEU A 944 17.56 9.25 -15.85
CA LEU A 944 18.59 8.54 -15.09
C LEU A 944 18.35 7.01 -15.17
N VAL A 945 19.23 6.16 -14.62
CA VAL A 945 19.44 4.76 -15.05
C VAL A 945 19.10 3.74 -13.97
N ASP A 946 18.11 2.88 -14.19
CA ASP A 946 17.71 1.83 -13.23
C ASP A 946 17.13 2.37 -11.86
N ALA A 947 16.21 3.40 -11.90
CA ALA A 947 15.53 4.22 -10.84
C ALA A 947 14.00 4.13 -10.33
N GLY A 948 12.91 4.79 -10.82
CA GLY A 948 11.61 4.09 -11.19
C GLY A 948 10.34 4.53 -11.88
N ALA A 949 9.32 3.68 -12.12
CA ALA A 949 8.08 4.12 -12.81
C ALA A 949 6.72 3.37 -12.57
N VAL A 950 5.53 3.94 -12.86
CA VAL A 950 4.11 3.62 -12.48
C VAL A 950 3.13 4.35 -13.42
N PHE A 951 2.03 3.76 -13.90
CA PHE A 951 1.18 4.08 -15.08
C PHE A 951 -0.27 3.47 -14.99
N LEU A 952 -1.27 4.19 -14.43
CA LEU A 952 -2.63 3.64 -14.15
C LEU A 952 -3.69 3.90 -15.28
N TYR A 953 -4.95 3.37 -15.21
CA TYR A 953 -6.07 3.12 -16.23
C TYR A 953 -7.39 3.12 -15.41
N ARG A 954 -8.53 2.86 -16.06
CA ARG A 954 -9.85 2.55 -15.49
C ARG A 954 -10.70 1.57 -16.36
N GLY A 955 -11.72 0.90 -15.82
CA GLY A 955 -12.29 -0.41 -16.23
C GLY A 955 -13.78 -0.46 -16.56
N GLY A 956 -14.16 -1.17 -17.63
CA GLY A 956 -15.57 -1.25 -18.00
C GLY A 956 -16.00 -1.86 -19.35
N ARG A 957 -17.31 -1.79 -19.62
CA ARG A 957 -18.20 -2.60 -20.50
C ARG A 957 -17.83 -2.94 -21.97
N GLN A 958 -16.73 -2.44 -22.51
CA GLN A 958 -16.19 -2.93 -23.81
C GLN A 958 -14.74 -3.39 -23.68
N GLY A 959 -14.38 -3.64 -22.44
CA GLY A 959 -13.11 -3.30 -21.88
C GLY A 959 -12.65 -1.88 -22.18
N PRO A 960 -11.43 -1.56 -21.73
CA PRO A 960 -10.92 -0.20 -21.84
C PRO A 960 -9.95 0.00 -23.05
N ASN A 961 -9.03 0.97 -23.01
CA ASN A 961 -8.51 1.67 -24.22
C ASN A 961 -7.14 1.24 -24.79
N ALA A 962 -6.52 2.11 -25.60
CA ALA A 962 -5.21 1.91 -26.23
C ALA A 962 -4.09 2.77 -25.63
N THR A 963 -4.43 3.62 -24.67
CA THR A 963 -3.64 4.78 -24.26
C THR A 963 -3.73 5.06 -22.78
N PRO A 964 -2.70 5.74 -22.27
CA PRO A 964 -2.49 5.51 -20.37
C PRO A 964 -3.21 6.55 -19.51
N ASP A 965 -2.91 6.57 -18.22
CA ASP A 965 -3.40 7.61 -17.32
C ASP A 965 -2.33 8.21 -16.39
N TRP A 966 -1.80 7.52 -15.36
CA TRP A 966 -0.89 8.12 -14.36
C TRP A 966 0.51 8.39 -14.90
N MET A 967 1.36 8.99 -14.06
CA MET A 967 2.68 8.43 -13.88
C MET A 967 3.21 8.58 -12.46
N ALA A 968 3.78 7.52 -11.90
CA ALA A 968 4.82 7.69 -10.91
C ALA A 968 6.10 7.01 -11.25
N THR A 969 7.15 7.26 -10.47
CA THR A 969 8.49 7.19 -10.99
C THR A 969 9.60 7.58 -9.99
N GLY A 970 10.80 7.00 -10.02
CA GLY A 970 11.78 7.02 -8.92
C GLY A 970 12.62 8.26 -8.55
N VAL A 971 13.85 8.17 -7.91
CA VAL A 971 14.66 9.11 -7.03
C VAL A 971 16.09 8.79 -6.37
N THR A 972 16.76 7.60 -6.24
CA THR A 972 17.91 7.23 -5.32
C THR A 972 19.35 6.79 -5.79
N GLU A 973 19.66 5.48 -6.04
CA GLU A 973 20.83 4.74 -6.64
C GLU A 973 20.74 3.17 -6.49
N GLY A 974 20.30 2.39 -7.50
CA GLY A 974 20.51 0.91 -7.61
C GLY A 974 19.37 -0.02 -7.10
N GLU A 975 18.62 0.47 -6.12
CA GLU A 975 17.16 0.38 -6.12
C GLU A 975 16.45 -0.98 -5.99
N ARG A 976 15.28 -1.09 -6.64
CA ARG A 976 14.25 -2.14 -6.67
C ARG A 976 12.91 -1.83 -5.97
N PHE A 977 12.41 -0.58 -6.06
CA PHE A 977 10.97 -0.26 -5.99
C PHE A 977 10.18 -0.98 -7.07
N GLY A 978 9.12 -1.75 -6.83
CA GLY A 978 8.25 -2.17 -7.92
C GLY A 978 9.07 -2.93 -8.95
N LEU A 979 9.71 -4.02 -8.58
CA LEU A 979 9.69 -4.68 -7.28
C LEU A 979 8.38 -5.51 -7.12
N SER A 980 7.32 -4.99 -6.44
CA SER A 980 5.92 -5.48 -6.31
C SER A 980 4.91 -4.56 -5.55
N VAL A 981 3.58 -4.86 -5.48
CA VAL A 981 2.43 -4.23 -4.74
C VAL A 981 1.09 -5.07 -4.73
N ALA A 982 -0.13 -4.65 -4.25
CA ALA A 982 -1.48 -5.33 -4.29
C ALA A 982 -2.84 -4.75 -3.71
N ALA A 983 -3.70 -5.45 -2.94
CA ALA A 983 -5.08 -5.01 -2.59
C ALA A 983 -5.47 -5.59 -1.21
N ALA A 984 -6.75 -5.56 -0.90
CA ALA A 984 -7.38 -5.10 0.33
C ALA A 984 -8.48 -6.05 0.89
N GLY A 985 -9.75 -5.70 0.74
CA GLY A 985 -10.68 -5.85 1.86
C GLY A 985 -11.01 -4.44 2.35
N ASP A 986 -11.41 -4.30 3.60
CA ASP A 986 -12.20 -3.27 4.30
C ASP A 986 -11.49 -2.80 5.69
N VAL A 987 -10.31 -2.06 5.77
CA VAL A 987 -9.58 -1.14 6.78
C VAL A 987 -9.65 0.46 7.16
N ASP A 988 -10.37 1.47 6.60
CA ASP A 988 -10.73 2.84 7.13
C ASP A 988 -12.22 3.08 7.61
N GLY A 989 -13.30 2.41 7.16
CA GLY A 989 -14.38 1.99 8.09
C GLY A 989 -15.64 1.12 7.85
N ASP A 990 -16.20 0.98 6.64
CA ASP A 990 -17.60 1.41 6.51
C ASP A 990 -18.42 1.03 5.24
N GLY A 991 -17.83 0.44 4.20
CA GLY A 991 -18.50 0.04 2.96
C GLY A 991 -17.61 -0.31 1.76
N PHE A 992 -16.30 -0.07 1.87
CA PHE A 992 -15.38 0.24 0.78
C PHE A 992 -14.01 -0.52 0.93
N ALA A 993 -12.95 -0.31 0.12
CA ALA A 993 -11.80 -1.25 0.02
C ALA A 993 -10.51 -0.62 -0.64
N ASP A 994 -9.37 -1.27 -1.07
CA ASP A 994 -8.05 -0.49 -1.11
C ASP A 994 -6.62 -0.72 -1.74
N ILE A 995 -5.75 0.29 -1.49
CA ILE A 995 -4.44 0.55 -2.09
C ILE A 995 -3.15 0.66 -1.23
N VAL A 996 -2.69 -0.45 -0.67
CA VAL A 996 -1.37 -0.62 -0.06
C VAL A 996 -0.18 -0.58 -0.92
#